data_AF-A0A662TUN0-F1
#
_entry.id   AF-A0A662TUN0-F1
#
_cell.length_a   1.000
_cell.length_b   1.000
_cell.length_c   1.000
_cell.angle_alpha   90.00
_cell.angle_beta   90.00
_cell.angle_gamma   90.00
#
_symmetry.space_group_name_H-M   'P 1'
#
loop_
_entity.id
_entity.type
_entity.pdbx_description
1 polymer ?
#
loop_
_entity_poly.entity_id
_entity_poly.type
_entity_poly.pdbx_seq_one_letter_code
_entity_poly.pdbx_strand_id
1 'polypeptide(L)'
;MPLEKSLKKQSEVEDPLTFGGILSPLRHVMDISLEALKRGLRDQNQHELAVAVSSLQRRVSTHLSAHRASKVDPRDLANIAMSIFNPIALAIHTANFVIKQTPLDQFKRMAKSQIDQWIKNLKDKIKRLEDLGASKSFINTANYTITRLQYKKSRIDRFRTKDQVQTFLRMVKEIYRGEEERLDKAIEELKKRKEKPWWEDLGKAITDAFAGVGEAISGAFAGIGAAIFGALRDFANWFYENALKPFWDWIVEQVKGLLKWAIDAIKGFLTWIKSDLMPTAKPYLQSFYREVVIPAFDAFKLLVEIVKGGIKAILGWIITKLKPFIPLTPDKAVDLACYMSAIGVVVSAGTGILNIFGRIRIFGTQVDYTAITRAFERAFSVTAITAVAASVLSGIAVRTPLTYAFNYTFRPTMPSEGTLNALRGHGFITKEKYKHYMAYYGYPDEWIELMEKLTWTIPSERQLINMLSINAITEEKFREAIKWYGYDDEFVNGFYKLAKWKPSQVVAEQMFIRGIIDEKSLRQVYEDLGIPREWQGKFIANLRRPLTRYETRITWEIRGLTDDYMIKTLKENGYRPADIPYMLSYIKGFTARTEKMAAARRIVRDVREGYYTPDAARNKIRKLNIRSEIVEALMLRAEAESEGDAKADLLSSLLEEFEYGLISRERLLKELEAYGYDLDRLRTTIRRREVRRRRRLRDLQLRTIIALRQRHKIDDATCLQMLLGIGLDEDWARAWLEYAKATERARRETA
;
A
#
# COMPACT_ATOMS: atom_id res chain seq x y z
N MET A 1 24.71 52.90 -27.77
CA MET A 1 23.70 53.99 -27.70
C MET A 1 22.56 53.85 -28.75
N PRO A 2 21.93 52.67 -28.89
CA PRO A 2 20.52 52.64 -29.30
C PRO A 2 19.66 51.64 -28.50
N LEU A 3 19.88 51.49 -27.18
CA LEU A 3 18.99 50.73 -26.28
C LEU A 3 18.10 51.64 -25.41
N GLU A 4 18.39 52.93 -25.34
CA GLU A 4 17.75 53.87 -24.41
C GLU A 4 16.43 54.44 -24.93
N LYS A 5 16.20 54.43 -26.26
CA LYS A 5 14.94 54.87 -26.87
C LYS A 5 13.83 53.83 -26.85
N SER A 6 14.15 52.54 -26.72
CA SER A 6 13.15 51.47 -26.70
C SER A 6 12.46 51.33 -25.33
N LEU A 7 13.12 51.74 -24.25
CA LEU A 7 12.58 51.65 -22.89
C LEU A 7 11.68 52.84 -22.50
N LYS A 8 11.78 53.98 -23.20
CA LYS A 8 10.93 55.16 -22.91
C LYS A 8 9.51 55.07 -23.47
N LYS A 9 9.19 54.08 -24.32
CA LYS A 9 7.85 53.93 -24.92
C LYS A 9 6.94 52.93 -24.21
N GLN A 10 7.42 52.29 -23.14
CA GLN A 10 6.64 51.34 -22.32
C GLN A 10 6.30 51.84 -20.91
N SER A 11 6.62 53.09 -20.57
CA SER A 11 6.35 53.66 -19.23
C SER A 11 5.01 54.37 -19.08
N GLU A 12 4.08 54.23 -20.03
CA GLU A 12 2.71 54.75 -19.96
C GLU A 12 1.69 53.61 -20.01
N VAL A 13 1.74 52.71 -19.03
CA VAL A 13 0.58 51.91 -18.61
C VAL A 13 0.62 51.85 -17.10
N GLU A 14 -0.28 52.59 -16.46
CA GLU A 14 -0.52 52.57 -15.02
C GLU A 14 -1.12 51.21 -14.61
N ASP A 15 -0.32 50.36 -13.96
CA ASP A 15 -0.82 49.52 -12.86
C ASP A 15 0.37 49.09 -11.98
N PRO A 16 0.46 49.49 -10.70
CA PRO A 16 1.58 49.09 -9.86
C PRO A 16 1.47 47.59 -9.57
N LEU A 17 2.45 46.82 -10.04
CA LEU A 17 2.70 45.44 -9.60
C LEU A 17 2.74 45.40 -8.07
N THR A 18 1.60 45.05 -7.46
CA THR A 18 1.49 44.94 -6.02
C THR A 18 2.45 43.86 -5.54
N PHE A 19 3.15 44.13 -4.45
CA PHE A 19 4.14 43.26 -3.81
C PHE A 19 3.63 41.81 -3.58
N GLY A 20 2.30 41.62 -3.53
CA GLY A 20 1.65 40.30 -3.44
C GLY A 20 1.68 39.46 -4.72
N GLY A 21 1.72 40.06 -5.91
CA GLY A 21 1.69 39.35 -7.20
C GLY A 21 2.98 38.59 -7.53
N ILE A 22 4.13 39.07 -7.03
CA ILE A 22 5.44 38.44 -7.27
C ILE A 22 5.77 37.38 -6.21
N LEU A 23 5.30 37.55 -4.97
CA LEU A 23 5.60 36.63 -3.87
C LEU A 23 4.76 35.34 -3.91
N SER A 24 3.55 35.36 -4.47
CA SER A 24 2.69 34.17 -4.55
C SER A 24 3.30 33.06 -5.45
N PRO A 25 3.79 33.35 -6.67
CA PRO A 25 4.48 32.36 -7.49
C PRO A 25 5.79 31.85 -6.87
N LEU A 26 6.57 32.73 -6.24
CA LEU A 26 7.82 32.37 -5.55
C LEU A 26 7.59 31.44 -4.37
N ARG A 27 6.55 31.72 -3.55
CA ARG A 27 6.13 30.85 -2.45
C ARG A 27 5.64 29.50 -2.97
N HIS A 28 4.87 29.49 -4.06
CA HIS A 28 4.38 28.26 -4.68
C HIS A 28 5.54 27.39 -5.22
N VAL A 29 6.53 28.01 -5.88
CA VAL A 29 7.74 27.32 -6.37
C VAL A 29 8.59 26.79 -5.21
N MET A 30 8.70 27.55 -4.11
CA MET A 30 9.38 27.09 -2.89
C MET A 30 8.66 25.91 -2.25
N ASP A 31 7.34 25.96 -2.13
CA ASP A 31 6.54 24.89 -1.52
C ASP A 31 6.61 23.60 -2.35
N ILE A 32 6.55 23.70 -3.69
CA ILE A 32 6.73 22.56 -4.61
C ILE A 32 8.13 21.96 -4.47
N SER A 33 9.16 22.81 -4.40
CA SER A 33 10.56 22.37 -4.28
C SER A 33 10.83 21.71 -2.92
N LEU A 34 10.25 22.24 -1.84
CA LEU A 34 10.35 21.68 -0.49
C LEU A 34 9.67 20.31 -0.39
N GLU A 35 8.49 20.16 -1.00
CA GLU A 35 7.71 18.93 -0.98
C GLU A 35 8.38 17.83 -1.83
N ALA A 36 9.03 18.21 -2.94
CA ALA A 36 9.86 17.31 -3.74
C ALA A 36 11.12 16.84 -2.97
N LEU A 37 11.74 17.71 -2.19
CA LEU A 37 12.90 17.40 -1.33
C LEU A 37 12.52 16.49 -0.16
N LYS A 38 11.39 16.75 0.52
CA LYS A 38 10.86 15.90 1.62
C LYS A 38 10.51 14.49 1.16
N ARG A 39 10.02 14.32 -0.07
CA ARG A 39 9.66 13.01 -0.64
C ARG A 39 10.86 12.18 -1.11
N GLY A 40 12.05 12.77 -1.23
CA GLY A 40 13.23 12.13 -1.83
C GLY A 40 14.23 11.45 -0.87
N LEU A 41 14.18 11.69 0.44
CA LEU A 41 15.23 11.25 1.38
C LEU A 41 14.65 10.73 2.71
N ARG A 42 15.17 9.61 3.25
CA ARG A 42 14.79 9.06 4.57
C ARG A 42 15.93 8.92 5.59
N ASP A 43 15.50 9.20 6.82
CA ASP A 43 15.93 8.95 8.20
C ASP A 43 17.25 9.53 8.74
N GLN A 44 18.45 9.23 8.23
CA GLN A 44 19.68 9.77 8.88
C GLN A 44 20.02 11.22 8.49
N ASN A 45 19.59 11.69 7.31
CA ASN A 45 19.91 13.04 6.82
C ASN A 45 18.75 14.04 6.98
N GLN A 46 17.59 13.61 7.51
CA GLN A 46 16.42 14.49 7.64
C GLN A 46 16.63 15.58 8.70
N HIS A 47 17.37 15.30 9.78
CA HIS A 47 17.60 16.27 10.83
C HIS A 47 18.53 17.41 10.36
N GLU A 48 19.68 17.10 9.78
CA GLU A 48 20.63 18.11 9.29
C GLU A 48 20.05 18.95 8.15
N LEU A 49 19.29 18.32 7.24
CA LEU A 49 18.63 19.04 6.15
C LEU A 49 17.45 19.87 6.67
N ALA A 50 16.67 19.38 7.65
CA ALA A 50 15.63 20.16 8.29
C ALA A 50 16.22 21.38 9.02
N VAL A 51 17.35 21.22 9.72
CA VAL A 51 18.09 22.32 10.35
C VAL A 51 18.58 23.32 9.30
N ALA A 52 19.17 22.85 8.20
CA ALA A 52 19.64 23.71 7.11
C ALA A 52 18.48 24.49 6.44
N VAL A 53 17.37 23.81 6.15
CA VAL A 53 16.15 24.38 5.55
C VAL A 53 15.47 25.36 6.51
N SER A 54 15.36 25.02 7.80
CA SER A 54 14.82 25.94 8.81
C SER A 54 15.73 27.17 8.99
N SER A 55 17.06 27.01 8.90
CA SER A 55 17.98 28.16 8.92
C SER A 55 17.81 29.05 7.68
N LEU A 56 17.60 28.45 6.51
CA LEU A 56 17.37 29.15 5.25
C LEU A 56 16.03 29.91 5.29
N GLN A 57 14.98 29.25 5.79
CA GLN A 57 13.66 29.83 5.97
C GLN A 57 13.70 31.00 6.96
N ARG A 58 14.48 30.89 8.03
CA ARG A 58 14.72 31.98 8.99
C ARG A 58 15.46 33.15 8.33
N ARG A 59 16.54 32.89 7.58
CA ARG A 59 17.31 33.93 6.85
C ARG A 59 16.49 34.64 5.77
N VAL A 60 15.72 33.90 4.98
CA VAL A 60 14.81 34.46 3.97
C VAL A 60 13.70 35.28 4.64
N SER A 61 13.12 34.77 5.73
CA SER A 61 12.10 35.51 6.50
C SER A 61 12.66 36.79 7.13
N THR A 62 13.88 36.76 7.67
CA THR A 62 14.58 37.94 8.22
C THR A 62 14.89 38.96 7.13
N HIS A 63 15.38 38.54 5.95
CA HIS A 63 15.61 39.47 4.84
C HIS A 63 14.32 40.07 4.28
N LEU A 64 13.25 39.27 4.14
CA LEU A 64 11.96 39.75 3.67
C LEU A 64 11.27 40.70 4.68
N SER A 65 11.49 40.51 5.97
CA SER A 65 10.96 41.41 7.02
C SER A 65 11.78 42.69 7.16
N ALA A 66 13.10 42.63 6.95
CA ALA A 66 13.96 43.82 6.92
C ALA A 66 13.70 44.75 5.72
N HIS A 67 13.17 44.21 4.60
CA HIS A 67 12.91 44.99 3.37
C HIS A 67 11.45 45.43 3.21
N ARG A 68 10.58 45.18 4.19
CA ARG A 68 9.21 45.74 4.23
C ARG A 68 9.17 47.27 4.42
N ALA A 69 10.32 47.93 4.61
CA ALA A 69 10.40 49.35 4.98
C ALA A 69 10.99 50.28 3.90
N SER A 70 11.42 49.81 2.72
CA SER A 70 11.95 50.69 1.66
C SER A 70 11.77 50.16 0.24
N LYS A 71 11.72 51.05 -0.75
CA LYS A 71 11.72 50.72 -2.19
C LYS A 71 12.96 49.86 -2.51
N VAL A 72 12.75 48.61 -2.92
CA VAL A 72 13.83 47.62 -3.13
C VAL A 72 14.42 47.78 -4.54
N ASP A 73 15.74 47.89 -4.64
CA ASP A 73 16.50 47.93 -5.90
C ASP A 73 16.37 46.56 -6.61
N PRO A 74 16.11 46.49 -7.92
CA PRO A 74 16.13 45.25 -8.70
C PRO A 74 17.37 44.36 -8.50
N ARG A 75 18.52 44.95 -8.15
CA ARG A 75 19.76 44.21 -7.81
C ARG A 75 19.62 43.42 -6.52
N ASP A 76 18.89 43.93 -5.53
CA ASP A 76 18.64 43.22 -4.27
C ASP A 76 17.68 42.04 -4.48
N LEU A 77 16.70 42.17 -5.38
CA LEU A 77 15.84 41.06 -5.81
C LEU A 77 16.64 39.96 -6.53
N ALA A 78 17.60 40.34 -7.37
CA ALA A 78 18.50 39.38 -8.02
C ALA A 78 19.41 38.65 -7.01
N ASN A 79 19.91 39.37 -5.99
CA ASN A 79 20.71 38.78 -4.91
C ASN A 79 19.87 37.84 -4.02
N ILE A 80 18.62 38.19 -3.73
CA ILE A 80 17.68 37.32 -3.01
C ILE A 80 17.39 36.07 -3.84
N ALA A 81 17.11 36.21 -5.14
CA ALA A 81 16.90 35.08 -6.03
C ALA A 81 18.13 34.15 -6.08
N MET A 82 19.34 34.69 -6.19
CA MET A 82 20.58 33.92 -6.17
C MET A 82 20.84 33.24 -4.83
N SER A 83 20.46 33.87 -3.71
CA SER A 83 20.57 33.28 -2.37
C SER A 83 19.61 32.11 -2.14
N ILE A 84 18.51 32.03 -2.92
CA ILE A 84 17.53 30.93 -2.89
C ILE A 84 17.89 29.84 -3.91
N PHE A 85 18.34 30.23 -5.11
CA PHE A 85 18.71 29.29 -6.18
C PHE A 85 19.99 28.50 -5.86
N ASN A 86 21.01 29.12 -5.27
CA ASN A 86 22.27 28.44 -4.99
C ASN A 86 22.13 27.25 -4.01
N PRO A 87 21.40 27.34 -2.88
CA PRO A 87 21.16 26.20 -2.00
C PRO A 87 20.35 25.07 -2.66
N ILE A 88 19.37 25.40 -3.51
CA ILE A 88 18.57 24.40 -4.23
C ILE A 88 19.44 23.69 -5.28
N ALA A 89 20.23 24.44 -6.04
CA ALA A 89 21.20 23.89 -6.98
C ALA A 89 22.22 23.00 -6.27
N LEU A 90 22.74 23.42 -5.11
CA LEU A 90 23.65 22.63 -4.29
C LEU A 90 22.96 21.36 -3.76
N ALA A 91 21.72 21.43 -3.28
CA ALA A 91 20.97 20.27 -2.82
C ALA A 91 20.73 19.25 -3.94
N ILE A 92 20.39 19.71 -5.16
CA ILE A 92 20.25 18.87 -6.35
C ILE A 92 21.60 18.25 -6.72
N HIS A 93 22.68 19.03 -6.66
CA HIS A 93 24.02 18.54 -6.99
C HIS A 93 24.53 17.51 -5.98
N THR A 94 24.26 17.72 -4.70
CA THR A 94 24.58 16.79 -3.61
C THR A 94 23.74 15.52 -3.70
N ALA A 95 22.43 15.62 -4.01
CA ALA A 95 21.58 14.44 -4.22
C ALA A 95 22.06 13.60 -5.43
N ASN A 96 22.42 14.25 -6.54
CA ASN A 96 23.00 13.58 -7.70
C ASN A 96 24.36 12.95 -7.39
N PHE A 97 25.18 13.61 -6.57
CA PHE A 97 26.47 13.07 -6.12
C PHE A 97 26.28 11.83 -5.24
N VAL A 98 25.38 11.88 -4.26
CA VAL A 98 25.05 10.74 -3.38
C VAL A 98 24.54 9.56 -4.19
N ILE A 99 23.64 9.77 -5.17
CA ILE A 99 23.14 8.71 -6.06
C ILE A 99 24.28 8.11 -6.90
N LYS A 100 25.22 8.93 -7.38
CA LYS A 100 26.41 8.45 -8.11
C LYS A 100 27.34 7.62 -7.22
N GLN A 101 27.47 7.96 -5.95
CA GLN A 101 28.35 7.25 -5.00
C GLN A 101 27.70 6.02 -4.33
N THR A 102 26.36 5.91 -4.31
CA THR A 102 25.65 4.78 -3.65
C THR A 102 26.02 3.42 -4.26
N PRO A 103 26.53 2.41 -3.55
CA PRO A 103 26.82 1.09 -4.14
C PRO A 103 25.60 0.47 -4.86
N LEU A 104 25.82 -0.30 -5.93
CA LEU A 104 24.74 -0.86 -6.76
C LEU A 104 23.71 -1.65 -5.94
N ASP A 105 24.16 -2.45 -4.97
CA ASP A 105 23.26 -3.25 -4.14
C ASP A 105 22.40 -2.40 -3.21
N GLN A 106 22.94 -1.30 -2.68
CA GLN A 106 22.16 -0.31 -1.95
C GLN A 106 21.15 0.38 -2.87
N PHE A 107 21.54 0.73 -4.09
CA PHE A 107 20.63 1.30 -5.09
C PHE A 107 19.50 0.33 -5.48
N LYS A 108 19.79 -0.96 -5.63
CA LYS A 108 18.79 -2.02 -5.84
C LYS A 108 17.81 -2.14 -4.66
N ARG A 109 18.31 -2.06 -3.41
CA ARG A 109 17.46 -2.07 -2.21
C ARG A 109 16.52 -0.86 -2.16
N MET A 110 17.03 0.33 -2.46
CA MET A 110 16.21 1.55 -2.56
C MET A 110 15.13 1.42 -3.65
N ALA A 111 15.50 0.90 -4.82
CA ALA A 111 14.57 0.65 -5.93
C ALA A 111 13.45 -0.32 -5.54
N LYS A 112 13.78 -1.42 -4.84
CA LYS A 112 12.80 -2.38 -4.32
C LYS A 112 11.87 -1.75 -3.29
N SER A 113 12.41 -0.97 -2.36
CA SER A 113 11.63 -0.26 -1.35
C SER A 113 10.65 0.75 -1.97
N GLN A 114 11.06 1.42 -3.05
CA GLN A 114 10.19 2.35 -3.77
C GLN A 114 9.03 1.63 -4.45
N ILE A 115 9.27 0.46 -5.06
CA ILE A 115 8.21 -0.38 -5.63
C ILE A 115 7.27 -0.90 -4.54
N ASP A 116 7.79 -1.26 -3.35
CA ASP A 116 6.93 -1.67 -2.22
C ASP A 116 5.99 -0.56 -1.77
N GLN A 117 6.47 0.68 -1.75
CA GLN A 117 5.63 1.83 -1.43
C GLN A 117 4.53 2.05 -2.48
N TRP A 118 4.85 1.91 -3.77
CA TRP A 118 3.87 1.96 -4.85
C TRP A 118 2.82 0.84 -4.73
N ILE A 119 3.25 -0.39 -4.43
CA ILE A 119 2.34 -1.52 -4.19
C ILE A 119 1.42 -1.23 -3.00
N LYS A 120 1.96 -0.70 -1.90
CA LYS A 120 1.17 -0.33 -0.72
C LYS A 120 0.11 0.71 -1.06
N ASN A 121 0.49 1.78 -1.76
CA ASN A 121 -0.45 2.82 -2.19
C ASN A 121 -1.59 2.26 -3.07
N LEU A 122 -1.27 1.37 -4.02
CA LEU A 122 -2.30 0.73 -4.84
C LEU A 122 -3.22 -0.17 -3.99
N LYS A 123 -2.68 -0.96 -3.05
CA LYS A 123 -3.50 -1.77 -2.12
C LYS A 123 -4.47 -0.92 -1.30
N ASP A 124 -4.00 0.21 -0.78
CA ASP A 124 -4.84 1.12 0.00
C ASP A 124 -5.97 1.72 -0.85
N LYS A 125 -5.71 2.04 -2.13
CA LYS A 125 -6.75 2.51 -3.07
C LYS A 125 -7.72 1.39 -3.48
N ILE A 126 -7.24 0.18 -3.71
CA ILE A 126 -8.08 -1.00 -4.00
C ILE A 126 -9.03 -1.27 -2.82
N LYS A 127 -8.53 -1.26 -1.59
CA LYS A 127 -9.37 -1.41 -0.39
C LYS A 127 -10.46 -0.33 -0.32
N ARG A 128 -10.11 0.94 -0.59
CA ARG A 128 -11.11 2.02 -0.67
C ARG A 128 -12.17 1.79 -1.74
N LEU A 129 -11.81 1.18 -2.87
CA LEU A 129 -12.76 0.82 -3.93
C LEU A 129 -13.66 -0.34 -3.51
N GLU A 130 -13.13 -1.35 -2.81
CA GLU A 130 -13.92 -2.44 -2.20
C GLU A 130 -14.94 -1.87 -1.21
N ASP A 131 -14.52 -0.95 -0.32
CA ASP A 131 -15.38 -0.26 0.64
C ASP A 131 -16.45 0.62 -0.04
N LEU A 132 -16.20 1.06 -1.28
CA LEU A 132 -17.13 1.82 -2.11
C LEU A 132 -18.00 0.93 -3.02
N GLY A 133 -17.88 -0.40 -2.95
CA GLY A 133 -18.70 -1.33 -3.72
C GLY A 133 -18.26 -1.49 -5.18
N ALA A 134 -16.99 -1.29 -5.50
CA ALA A 134 -16.46 -1.57 -6.84
C ALA A 134 -16.64 -3.06 -7.21
N SER A 135 -16.85 -3.35 -8.50
CA SER A 135 -17.06 -4.72 -8.96
C SER A 135 -15.81 -5.59 -8.76
N LYS A 136 -16.02 -6.89 -8.47
CA LYS A 136 -14.93 -7.86 -8.33
C LYS A 136 -14.02 -7.91 -9.56
N SER A 137 -14.56 -7.72 -10.77
CA SER A 137 -13.76 -7.71 -12.00
C SER A 137 -12.79 -6.52 -12.06
N PHE A 138 -13.21 -5.34 -11.60
CA PHE A 138 -12.36 -4.16 -11.52
C PHE A 138 -11.24 -4.35 -10.49
N ILE A 139 -11.59 -4.85 -9.29
CA ILE A 139 -10.66 -5.18 -8.22
C ILE A 139 -9.62 -6.23 -8.68
N ASN A 140 -10.06 -7.28 -9.37
CA ASN A 140 -9.16 -8.29 -9.92
C ASN A 140 -8.17 -7.73 -10.94
N THR A 141 -8.61 -6.77 -11.77
CA THR A 141 -7.73 -6.10 -12.73
C THR A 141 -6.67 -5.25 -12.02
N ALA A 142 -7.03 -4.53 -10.95
CA ALA A 142 -6.08 -3.76 -10.15
C ALA A 142 -5.08 -4.65 -9.38
N ASN A 143 -5.56 -5.78 -8.84
CA ASN A 143 -4.72 -6.80 -8.21
C ASN A 143 -3.73 -7.44 -9.20
N TYR A 144 -4.12 -7.60 -10.47
CA TYR A 144 -3.20 -8.05 -11.52
C TYR A 144 -2.03 -7.07 -11.72
N THR A 145 -2.28 -5.76 -11.67
CA THR A 145 -1.21 -4.75 -11.72
C THR A 145 -0.27 -4.85 -10.52
N ILE A 146 -0.78 -5.13 -9.31
CA ILE A 146 0.07 -5.41 -8.12
C ILE A 146 0.96 -6.63 -8.37
N THR A 147 0.41 -7.73 -8.86
CA THR A 147 1.19 -8.94 -9.18
C THR A 147 2.27 -8.65 -10.22
N ARG A 148 1.97 -7.82 -11.23
CA ARG A 148 2.94 -7.38 -12.25
C ARG A 148 4.05 -6.52 -11.66
N LEU A 149 3.75 -5.65 -10.68
CA LEU A 149 4.75 -4.86 -9.95
C LEU A 149 5.61 -5.74 -9.04
N GLN A 150 5.05 -6.73 -8.35
CA GLN A 150 5.80 -7.71 -7.55
C GLN A 150 6.75 -8.53 -8.43
N TYR A 151 6.29 -8.98 -9.60
CA TYR A 151 7.15 -9.65 -10.58
C TYR A 151 8.26 -8.74 -11.10
N LYS A 152 7.97 -7.45 -11.35
CA LYS A 152 9.00 -6.47 -11.75
C LYS A 152 10.01 -6.20 -10.63
N LYS A 153 9.58 -6.17 -9.37
CA LYS A 153 10.46 -6.04 -8.20
C LYS A 153 11.50 -7.16 -8.15
N SER A 154 11.11 -8.42 -8.39
CA SER A 154 12.04 -9.56 -8.37
C SER A 154 13.08 -9.52 -9.50
N ARG A 155 12.80 -8.81 -10.60
CA ARG A 155 13.77 -8.63 -11.70
C ARG A 155 14.88 -7.63 -11.41
N ILE A 156 14.75 -6.79 -10.37
CA ILE A 156 15.77 -5.78 -10.03
C ILE A 156 17.14 -6.40 -9.77
N ASP A 157 17.18 -7.60 -9.17
CA ASP A 157 18.43 -8.26 -8.82
C ASP A 157 19.28 -8.63 -10.05
N ARG A 158 18.63 -8.81 -11.21
CA ARG A 158 19.28 -9.22 -12.46
C ARG A 158 20.05 -8.10 -13.16
N PHE A 159 19.85 -6.83 -12.76
CA PHE A 159 20.54 -5.71 -13.38
C PHE A 159 21.99 -5.62 -12.90
N ARG A 160 22.90 -5.34 -13.84
CA ARG A 160 24.35 -5.26 -13.60
C ARG A 160 24.83 -3.82 -13.41
N THR A 161 24.03 -2.82 -13.78
CA THR A 161 24.41 -1.41 -13.69
C THR A 161 23.28 -0.55 -13.09
N LYS A 162 23.63 0.63 -12.54
CA LYS A 162 22.64 1.59 -12.00
C LYS A 162 21.72 2.14 -13.08
N ASP A 163 22.26 2.41 -14.27
CA ASP A 163 21.49 2.94 -15.40
C ASP A 163 20.39 1.97 -15.85
N GLN A 164 20.67 0.66 -15.80
CA GLN A 164 19.68 -0.37 -16.03
C GLN A 164 18.57 -0.33 -14.96
N VAL A 165 18.93 -0.21 -13.69
CA VAL A 165 17.96 -0.08 -12.59
C VAL A 165 17.13 1.21 -12.71
N GLN A 166 17.74 2.34 -13.05
CA GLN A 166 17.04 3.62 -13.24
C GLN A 166 16.10 3.60 -14.44
N THR A 167 16.53 3.07 -15.57
CA THR A 167 15.69 2.92 -16.78
C THR A 167 14.52 2.00 -16.50
N PHE A 168 14.78 0.91 -15.77
CA PHE A 168 13.72 0.01 -15.31
C PHE A 168 12.74 0.70 -14.36
N LEU A 169 13.22 1.43 -13.35
CA LEU A 169 12.37 2.18 -12.42
C LEU A 169 11.48 3.21 -13.11
N ARG A 170 11.99 3.91 -14.14
CA ARG A 170 11.17 4.83 -14.96
C ARG A 170 10.00 4.09 -15.62
N MET A 171 10.27 2.95 -16.25
CA MET A 171 9.20 2.12 -16.83
C MET A 171 8.21 1.60 -15.77
N VAL A 172 8.68 1.18 -14.59
CA VAL A 172 7.79 0.73 -13.50
C VAL A 172 6.93 1.88 -12.98
N LYS A 173 7.50 3.09 -12.86
CA LYS A 173 6.80 4.30 -12.41
C LYS A 173 5.65 4.69 -13.34
N GLU A 174 5.83 4.56 -14.66
CA GLU A 174 4.75 4.84 -15.62
C GLU A 174 3.60 3.84 -15.51
N ILE A 175 3.89 2.55 -15.27
CA ILE A 175 2.85 1.54 -14.99
C ILE A 175 2.09 1.88 -13.71
N TYR A 176 2.81 2.25 -12.65
CA TYR A 176 2.20 2.67 -11.39
C TYR A 176 1.30 3.89 -11.58
N ARG A 177 1.78 4.95 -12.26
CA ARG A 177 1.01 6.18 -12.50
C ARG A 177 -0.27 5.94 -13.29
N GLY A 178 -0.21 5.14 -14.36
CA GLY A 178 -1.39 4.83 -15.16
C GLY A 178 -2.46 4.08 -14.36
N GLU A 179 -2.05 3.15 -13.49
CA GLU A 179 -2.99 2.46 -12.60
C GLU A 179 -3.51 3.39 -11.50
N GLU A 180 -2.64 4.20 -10.90
CA GLU A 180 -2.99 5.14 -9.85
C GLU A 180 -4.09 6.12 -10.29
N GLU A 181 -3.93 6.72 -11.47
CA GLU A 181 -4.90 7.63 -12.06
C GLU A 181 -6.25 6.94 -12.35
N ARG A 182 -6.20 5.69 -12.83
CA ARG A 182 -7.39 4.88 -13.09
C ARG A 182 -8.18 4.60 -11.82
N LEU A 183 -7.50 4.26 -10.72
CA LEU A 183 -8.14 4.02 -9.43
C LEU A 183 -8.73 5.30 -8.83
N ASP A 184 -8.03 6.44 -8.94
CA ASP A 184 -8.54 7.72 -8.44
C ASP A 184 -9.82 8.15 -9.15
N LYS A 185 -9.89 8.02 -10.48
CA LYS A 185 -11.12 8.29 -11.25
C LYS A 185 -12.27 7.39 -10.82
N ALA A 186 -12.02 6.10 -10.62
CA ALA A 186 -13.05 5.16 -10.17
C ALA A 186 -13.55 5.47 -8.75
N ILE A 187 -12.66 5.88 -7.83
CA ILE A 187 -13.03 6.32 -6.48
C ILE A 187 -13.93 7.55 -6.57
N GLU A 188 -13.61 8.52 -7.43
CA GLU A 188 -14.41 9.74 -7.61
C GLU A 188 -15.80 9.44 -8.19
N GLU A 189 -15.90 8.56 -9.20
CA GLU A 189 -17.18 8.14 -9.77
C GLU A 189 -18.07 7.39 -8.78
N LEU A 190 -17.49 6.49 -7.98
CA LEU A 190 -18.26 5.74 -6.97
C LEU A 190 -18.73 6.65 -5.83
N LYS A 191 -17.93 7.65 -5.44
CA LYS A 191 -18.38 8.69 -4.50
C LYS A 191 -19.58 9.45 -5.06
N LYS A 192 -19.54 9.88 -6.32
CA LYS A 192 -20.66 10.56 -7.00
C LYS A 192 -21.93 9.69 -7.07
N ARG A 193 -21.79 8.37 -7.25
CA ARG A 193 -22.93 7.44 -7.23
C ARG A 193 -23.53 7.28 -5.84
N LYS A 194 -22.71 7.31 -4.79
CA LYS A 194 -23.15 7.22 -3.38
C LYS A 194 -23.89 8.48 -2.91
N GLU A 195 -23.72 9.60 -3.61
CA GLU A 195 -24.38 10.88 -3.36
C GLU A 195 -25.71 11.05 -4.13
N LYS A 196 -26.12 10.08 -4.96
CA LYS A 196 -27.49 10.05 -5.50
C LYS A 196 -28.45 9.43 -4.47
N PRO A 197 -29.47 10.17 -4.01
CA PRO A 197 -30.36 9.73 -2.95
C PRO A 197 -31.30 8.60 -3.40
N TRP A 198 -31.10 7.41 -2.84
CA TRP A 198 -31.90 6.18 -3.01
C TRP A 198 -33.15 6.14 -2.09
N TRP A 199 -33.51 7.28 -1.47
CA TRP A 199 -34.60 7.36 -0.49
C TRP A 199 -36.01 7.33 -1.12
N GLU A 200 -36.14 7.54 -2.44
CA GLU A 200 -37.43 7.47 -3.14
C GLU A 200 -37.94 6.02 -3.29
N ASP A 201 -37.03 5.04 -3.40
CA ASP A 201 -37.37 3.61 -3.45
C ASP A 201 -37.39 2.94 -2.06
N LEU A 202 -36.72 3.56 -1.07
CA LEU A 202 -36.62 3.06 0.31
C LEU A 202 -37.93 3.21 1.11
N GLY A 203 -38.71 4.26 0.86
CA GLY A 203 -39.94 4.53 1.61
C GLY A 203 -41.04 3.46 1.43
N LYS A 204 -41.02 2.72 0.32
CA LYS A 204 -42.01 1.68 0.00
C LYS A 204 -41.62 0.31 0.53
N ALA A 205 -40.31 0.02 0.59
CA ALA A 205 -39.80 -1.25 1.11
C ALA A 205 -39.83 -1.33 2.65
N ILE A 206 -39.77 -0.18 3.36
CA ILE A 206 -39.84 -0.10 4.82
C ILE A 206 -41.23 -0.46 5.34
N THR A 207 -42.31 -0.13 4.64
CA THR A 207 -43.68 -0.37 5.11
C THR A 207 -44.06 -1.86 5.10
N ASP A 208 -43.49 -2.64 4.18
CA ASP A 208 -43.85 -4.05 3.97
C ASP A 208 -42.99 -5.04 4.80
N ALA A 209 -41.80 -4.62 5.25
CA ALA A 209 -40.89 -5.46 6.02
C ALA A 209 -41.17 -5.45 7.55
N PHE A 210 -41.77 -4.38 8.09
CA PHE A 210 -42.03 -4.25 9.53
C PHE A 210 -43.27 -5.00 10.04
N ALA A 211 -44.07 -5.58 9.15
CA ALA A 211 -45.28 -6.33 9.53
C ALA A 211 -45.03 -7.84 9.81
N GLY A 212 -43.85 -8.40 9.51
CA GLY A 212 -43.74 -9.86 9.30
C GLY A 212 -43.00 -10.75 10.32
N VAL A 213 -41.83 -10.36 10.86
CA VAL A 213 -40.84 -11.41 11.23
C VAL A 213 -40.24 -11.35 12.64
N GLY A 214 -40.29 -10.23 13.36
CA GLY A 214 -39.40 -10.05 14.52
C GLY A 214 -39.93 -10.51 15.88
N GLU A 215 -41.10 -11.13 15.93
CA GLU A 215 -41.77 -11.53 17.17
C GLU A 215 -41.25 -12.86 17.73
N ALA A 216 -40.47 -13.62 16.99
CA ALA A 216 -40.08 -14.95 17.44
C ALA A 216 -38.58 -15.02 17.66
N ILE A 217 -38.20 -14.87 18.92
CA ILE A 217 -37.83 -16.14 19.55
C ILE A 217 -36.35 -16.30 19.84
N SER A 218 -35.58 -16.19 18.77
CA SER A 218 -34.53 -17.18 18.60
C SER A 218 -33.17 -16.66 19.08
N GLY A 219 -32.94 -16.79 20.38
CA GLY A 219 -31.60 -17.07 20.91
C GLY A 219 -30.75 -15.82 21.10
N ALA A 220 -30.78 -15.13 22.24
CA ALA A 220 -30.55 -15.74 23.55
C ALA A 220 -29.41 -16.78 23.47
N PHE A 221 -28.17 -16.32 23.75
CA PHE A 221 -27.12 -17.07 24.48
C PHE A 221 -25.79 -17.55 23.85
N ALA A 222 -25.41 -17.32 22.58
CA ALA A 222 -24.16 -17.92 22.08
C ALA A 222 -22.95 -16.95 21.96
N GLY A 223 -22.27 -16.69 23.08
CA GLY A 223 -20.79 -16.58 23.10
C GLY A 223 -20.16 -15.19 23.14
N ILE A 224 -19.82 -14.72 24.34
CA ILE A 224 -18.80 -13.67 24.51
C ILE A 224 -17.83 -14.08 25.63
N GLY A 225 -16.58 -14.35 25.26
CA GLY A 225 -15.45 -14.61 26.17
C GLY A 225 -14.09 -14.16 25.61
N ALA A 226 -13.38 -13.35 26.42
CA ALA A 226 -11.92 -13.05 26.47
C ALA A 226 -11.25 -12.24 25.33
N ALA A 227 -10.32 -11.29 25.50
CA ALA A 227 -9.71 -10.55 26.62
C ALA A 227 -8.98 -9.27 26.04
N ILE A 228 -9.20 -8.04 26.53
CA ILE A 228 -8.49 -7.23 27.57
C ILE A 228 -7.08 -6.69 27.19
N PHE A 229 -6.96 -5.37 26.87
CA PHE A 229 -6.17 -4.36 27.64
C PHE A 229 -6.08 -2.93 27.03
N GLY A 230 -6.42 -2.69 25.75
CA GLY A 230 -6.69 -1.32 25.23
C GLY A 230 -8.12 -0.84 25.51
N ALA A 231 -8.97 -1.80 25.90
CA ALA A 231 -10.41 -1.71 26.01
C ALA A 231 -10.91 -0.87 27.19
N LEU A 232 -10.10 -0.37 28.13
CA LEU A 232 -10.66 0.37 29.28
C LEU A 232 -11.15 1.78 28.91
N ARG A 233 -10.53 2.43 27.92
CA ARG A 233 -10.98 3.74 27.42
C ARG A 233 -12.17 3.59 26.49
N ASP A 234 -12.10 2.60 25.60
CA ASP A 234 -13.20 2.27 24.68
C ASP A 234 -14.37 1.63 25.41
N PHE A 235 -14.16 0.90 26.52
CA PHE A 235 -15.21 0.41 27.41
C PHE A 235 -15.84 1.53 28.21
N ALA A 236 -15.10 2.53 28.70
CA ALA A 236 -15.74 3.68 29.35
C ALA A 236 -16.63 4.46 28.37
N ASN A 237 -16.16 4.69 27.14
CA ASN A 237 -16.96 5.34 26.09
C ASN A 237 -18.09 4.46 25.55
N TRP A 238 -17.85 3.16 25.39
CA TRP A 238 -18.85 2.19 24.96
C TRP A 238 -19.89 1.95 26.05
N PHE A 239 -19.49 1.83 27.32
CA PHE A 239 -20.40 1.70 28.46
C PHE A 239 -21.24 2.98 28.60
N TYR A 240 -20.64 4.16 28.40
CA TYR A 240 -21.40 5.40 28.32
C TYR A 240 -22.37 5.41 27.12
N GLU A 241 -21.94 5.13 25.90
CA GLU A 241 -22.76 5.21 24.67
C GLU A 241 -23.76 4.05 24.48
N ASN A 242 -23.48 2.86 25.03
CA ASN A 242 -24.20 1.60 24.74
C ASN A 242 -24.87 0.95 25.95
N ALA A 243 -24.49 1.32 27.18
CA ALA A 243 -25.18 0.84 28.38
C ALA A 243 -25.85 1.98 29.14
N LEU A 244 -25.10 3.04 29.49
CA LEU A 244 -25.58 4.15 30.29
C LEU A 244 -26.50 5.09 29.51
N LYS A 245 -26.15 5.42 28.26
CA LYS A 245 -26.93 6.29 27.37
C LYS A 245 -28.20 5.60 26.87
N PRO A 246 -28.22 4.32 26.46
CA PRO A 246 -29.47 3.64 26.12
C PRO A 246 -30.34 3.37 27.35
N PHE A 247 -29.75 3.11 28.51
CA PHE A 247 -30.50 3.04 29.78
C PHE A 247 -31.08 4.41 30.16
N TRP A 248 -30.34 5.49 29.94
CA TRP A 248 -30.80 6.86 30.16
C TRP A 248 -31.87 7.28 29.14
N ASP A 249 -31.66 6.97 27.87
CA ASP A 249 -32.61 7.20 26.79
C ASP A 249 -33.87 6.36 27.01
N TRP A 250 -33.72 5.11 27.48
CA TRP A 250 -34.82 4.27 27.94
C TRP A 250 -35.54 4.88 29.13
N ILE A 251 -34.86 5.37 30.18
CA ILE A 251 -35.51 6.09 31.29
C ILE A 251 -36.24 7.33 30.77
N VAL A 252 -35.62 8.11 29.89
CA VAL A 252 -36.21 9.30 29.29
C VAL A 252 -37.40 8.94 28.40
N GLU A 253 -37.35 7.81 27.69
CA GLU A 253 -38.40 7.30 26.80
C GLU A 253 -39.55 6.65 27.58
N GLN A 254 -39.27 5.96 28.67
CA GLN A 254 -40.27 5.48 29.62
C GLN A 254 -40.95 6.67 30.32
N VAL A 255 -40.21 7.70 30.72
CA VAL A 255 -40.78 8.94 31.29
C VAL A 255 -41.57 9.71 30.25
N LYS A 256 -41.11 9.79 28.99
CA LYS A 256 -41.86 10.37 27.86
C LYS A 256 -43.10 9.55 27.50
N GLY A 257 -43.03 8.22 27.59
CA GLY A 257 -44.12 7.29 27.33
C GLY A 257 -45.18 7.36 28.42
N LEU A 258 -44.77 7.47 29.68
CA LEU A 258 -45.64 7.69 30.82
C LEU A 258 -46.26 9.10 30.78
N LEU A 259 -45.51 10.11 30.33
CA LEU A 259 -46.02 11.45 30.02
C LEU A 259 -47.03 11.43 28.87
N LYS A 260 -46.72 10.74 27.77
CA LYS A 260 -47.61 10.63 26.61
C LYS A 260 -48.87 9.88 26.99
N TRP A 261 -48.75 8.77 27.71
CA TRP A 261 -49.87 8.03 28.28
C TRP A 261 -50.71 8.89 29.22
N ALA A 262 -50.10 9.64 30.14
CA ALA A 262 -50.84 10.54 31.03
C ALA A 262 -51.52 11.67 30.25
N ILE A 263 -50.86 12.26 29.27
CA ILE A 263 -51.41 13.26 28.36
C ILE A 263 -52.57 12.68 27.55
N ASP A 264 -52.43 11.45 27.04
CA ASP A 264 -53.43 10.79 26.20
C ASP A 264 -54.61 10.26 27.03
N ALA A 265 -54.37 9.85 28.28
CA ALA A 265 -55.41 9.52 29.26
C ALA A 265 -56.17 10.78 29.71
N ILE A 266 -55.48 11.90 29.93
CA ILE A 266 -56.11 13.20 30.21
C ILE A 266 -56.87 13.70 28.98
N LYS A 267 -56.33 13.57 27.77
CA LYS A 267 -57.06 13.90 26.53
C LYS A 267 -58.25 12.99 26.33
N GLY A 268 -58.14 11.70 26.59
CA GLY A 268 -59.24 10.74 26.52
C GLY A 268 -60.35 11.09 27.52
N PHE A 269 -59.98 11.39 28.76
CA PHE A 269 -60.90 11.87 29.79
C PHE A 269 -61.55 13.21 29.43
N LEU A 270 -60.78 14.16 28.90
CA LEU A 270 -61.30 15.45 28.43
C LEU A 270 -62.18 15.29 27.18
N THR A 271 -61.91 14.32 26.32
CA THR A 271 -62.72 14.03 25.13
C THR A 271 -64.03 13.36 25.52
N TRP A 272 -63.99 12.44 26.49
CA TRP A 272 -65.16 11.84 27.13
C TRP A 272 -66.03 12.90 27.82
N ILE A 273 -65.42 13.80 28.60
CA ILE A 273 -66.10 14.98 29.16
C ILE A 273 -66.72 15.84 28.05
N LYS A 274 -66.03 15.98 26.91
CA LYS A 274 -66.43 16.85 25.81
C LYS A 274 -67.55 16.26 24.94
N SER A 275 -67.66 14.94 24.84
CA SER A 275 -68.72 14.26 24.11
C SER A 275 -69.95 14.02 24.97
N ASP A 276 -69.77 13.72 26.27
CA ASP A 276 -70.85 13.13 27.08
C ASP A 276 -71.35 14.08 28.20
N LEU A 277 -70.53 15.06 28.63
CA LEU A 277 -70.86 15.94 29.77
C LEU A 277 -71.06 17.43 29.37
N MET A 278 -70.68 17.81 28.15
CA MET A 278 -70.48 19.20 27.73
C MET A 278 -71.74 20.06 27.46
N PRO A 279 -72.97 19.53 27.29
CA PRO A 279 -74.14 20.39 27.20
C PRO A 279 -74.45 21.14 28.51
N THR A 280 -73.99 20.65 29.67
CA THR A 280 -74.45 21.17 30.98
C THR A 280 -73.35 21.73 31.88
N ALA A 281 -72.07 21.36 31.71
CA ALA A 281 -71.00 21.65 32.70
C ALA A 281 -69.91 22.65 32.25
N LYS A 282 -70.13 23.38 31.16
CA LYS A 282 -69.10 24.22 30.48
C LYS A 282 -68.35 25.24 31.38
N PRO A 283 -68.99 25.94 32.35
CA PRO A 283 -68.28 26.90 33.20
C PRO A 283 -67.34 26.23 34.23
N TYR A 284 -67.73 25.09 34.79
CA TYR A 284 -66.99 24.43 35.88
C TYR A 284 -65.74 23.70 35.40
N LEU A 285 -65.79 23.13 34.20
CA LEU A 285 -64.66 22.44 33.59
C LEU A 285 -63.52 23.39 33.19
N GLN A 286 -63.86 24.63 32.85
CA GLN A 286 -62.87 25.63 32.51
C GLN A 286 -62.07 26.09 33.74
N SER A 287 -62.72 26.21 34.91
CA SER A 287 -62.00 26.40 36.19
C SER A 287 -61.19 25.18 36.58
N PHE A 288 -61.72 23.95 36.47
CA PHE A 288 -60.97 22.74 36.83
C PHE A 288 -59.69 22.55 35.98
N TYR A 289 -59.79 22.76 34.66
CA TYR A 289 -58.63 22.66 33.78
C TYR A 289 -57.58 23.73 34.11
N ARG A 290 -58.02 24.97 34.38
CA ARG A 290 -57.13 26.10 34.64
C ARG A 290 -56.51 26.07 36.04
N GLU A 291 -57.26 25.63 37.04
CA GLU A 291 -56.86 25.69 38.45
C GLU A 291 -56.29 24.38 38.99
N VAL A 292 -56.57 23.23 38.36
CA VAL A 292 -56.09 21.92 38.83
C VAL A 292 -55.14 21.27 37.83
N VAL A 293 -55.52 21.19 36.56
CA VAL A 293 -54.74 20.44 35.55
C VAL A 293 -53.44 21.16 35.18
N ILE A 294 -53.49 22.47 34.89
CA ILE A 294 -52.29 23.25 34.53
C ILE A 294 -51.28 23.29 35.71
N PRO A 295 -51.67 23.64 36.96
CA PRO A 295 -50.73 23.67 38.07
C PRO A 295 -50.13 22.31 38.41
N ALA A 296 -50.90 21.21 38.29
CA ALA A 296 -50.38 19.86 38.49
C ALA A 296 -49.32 19.49 37.44
N PHE A 297 -49.52 19.91 36.18
CA PHE A 297 -48.58 19.64 35.10
C PHE A 297 -47.28 20.45 35.24
N ASP A 298 -47.38 21.70 35.69
CA ASP A 298 -46.22 22.55 35.96
C ASP A 298 -45.42 22.07 37.17
N ALA A 299 -46.11 21.64 38.24
CA ALA A 299 -45.46 20.99 39.39
C ALA A 299 -44.72 19.71 38.98
N PHE A 300 -45.30 18.92 38.07
CA PHE A 300 -44.66 17.71 37.56
C PHE A 300 -43.43 18.02 36.70
N LYS A 301 -43.48 19.04 35.82
CA LYS A 301 -42.30 19.49 35.05
C LYS A 301 -41.17 19.94 35.95
N LEU A 302 -41.47 20.72 36.99
CA LEU A 302 -40.48 21.18 37.97
C LEU A 302 -39.79 19.97 38.63
N LEU A 303 -40.56 18.96 39.01
CA LEU A 303 -40.07 17.75 39.67
C LEU A 303 -39.14 16.94 38.74
N VAL A 304 -39.48 16.81 37.46
CA VAL A 304 -38.62 16.17 36.45
C VAL A 304 -37.29 16.91 36.28
N GLU A 305 -37.30 18.24 36.24
CA GLU A 305 -36.08 19.04 36.11
C GLU A 305 -35.19 18.97 37.37
N ILE A 306 -35.80 18.91 38.56
CA ILE A 306 -35.07 18.70 39.83
C ILE A 306 -34.38 17.32 39.84
N VAL A 307 -35.07 16.26 39.41
CA VAL A 307 -34.50 14.91 39.34
C VAL A 307 -33.34 14.83 38.33
N LYS A 308 -33.51 15.42 37.14
CA LYS A 308 -32.42 15.51 36.14
C LYS A 308 -31.20 16.26 36.69
N GLY A 309 -31.43 17.39 37.37
CA GLY A 309 -30.38 18.20 37.98
C GLY A 309 -29.62 17.43 39.07
N GLY A 310 -30.34 16.76 39.97
CA GLY A 310 -29.76 15.98 41.06
C GLY A 310 -28.91 14.80 40.58
N ILE A 311 -29.41 14.02 39.62
CA ILE A 311 -28.67 12.87 39.08
C ILE A 311 -27.39 13.31 38.36
N LYS A 312 -27.47 14.36 37.53
CA LYS A 312 -26.30 14.89 36.81
C LYS A 312 -25.23 15.42 37.76
N ALA A 313 -25.63 16.08 38.86
CA ALA A 313 -24.72 16.56 39.89
C ALA A 313 -24.02 15.41 40.63
N ILE A 314 -24.77 14.37 41.03
CA ILE A 314 -24.21 13.20 41.74
C ILE A 314 -23.22 12.45 40.85
N LEU A 315 -23.57 12.17 39.59
CA LEU A 315 -22.69 11.46 38.66
C LEU A 315 -21.44 12.28 38.34
N GLY A 316 -21.58 13.59 38.11
CA GLY A 316 -20.43 14.48 37.88
C GLY A 316 -19.47 14.52 39.07
N TRP A 317 -20.01 14.51 40.29
CA TRP A 317 -19.22 14.46 41.51
C TRP A 317 -18.48 13.12 41.68
N ILE A 318 -19.17 11.98 41.49
CA ILE A 318 -18.57 10.63 41.58
C ILE A 318 -17.40 10.49 40.59
N ILE A 319 -17.61 10.85 39.32
CA ILE A 319 -16.58 10.74 38.27
C ILE A 319 -15.35 11.60 38.61
N THR A 320 -15.58 12.83 39.06
CA THR A 320 -14.50 13.76 39.44
C THR A 320 -13.66 13.18 40.57
N LYS A 321 -14.28 12.50 41.51
CA LYS A 321 -13.63 11.94 42.70
C LYS A 321 -13.01 10.56 42.47
N LEU A 322 -13.47 9.80 41.50
CA LEU A 322 -12.88 8.51 41.11
C LEU A 322 -11.64 8.63 40.22
N LYS A 323 -11.50 9.74 39.49
CA LYS A 323 -10.38 10.01 38.56
C LYS A 323 -8.96 9.82 39.15
N PRO A 324 -8.67 10.18 40.41
CA PRO A 324 -7.34 9.98 41.01
C PRO A 324 -6.95 8.53 41.24
N PHE A 325 -7.92 7.60 41.31
CA PHE A 325 -7.69 6.18 41.57
C PHE A 325 -7.38 5.37 40.31
N ILE A 326 -7.22 6.03 39.15
CA ILE A 326 -6.92 5.40 37.87
C ILE A 326 -5.46 5.72 37.48
N PRO A 327 -4.60 4.70 37.23
CA PRO A 327 -4.86 3.26 37.29
C PRO A 327 -4.93 2.72 38.72
N LEU A 328 -5.77 1.70 38.93
CA LEU A 328 -6.01 1.09 40.24
C LEU A 328 -4.89 0.10 40.58
N THR A 329 -3.99 0.52 41.46
CA THR A 329 -2.90 -0.30 42.00
C THR A 329 -3.34 -0.91 43.35
N PRO A 330 -2.74 -2.04 43.81
CA PRO A 330 -3.16 -2.72 45.04
C PRO A 330 -3.13 -1.86 46.31
N ASP A 331 -2.24 -0.87 46.37
CA ASP A 331 -2.16 0.16 47.42
C ASP A 331 -3.34 1.14 47.36
N LYS A 332 -3.75 1.57 46.17
CA LYS A 332 -4.89 2.49 45.96
C LYS A 332 -6.25 1.83 46.10
N ALA A 333 -6.30 0.50 46.06
CA ALA A 333 -7.51 -0.31 46.19
C ALA A 333 -8.20 -0.11 47.54
N VAL A 334 -7.43 -0.05 48.62
CA VAL A 334 -7.93 0.11 49.99
C VAL A 334 -8.49 1.52 50.17
N ASP A 335 -7.77 2.54 49.69
CA ASP A 335 -8.21 3.94 49.75
C ASP A 335 -9.49 4.17 48.95
N LEU A 336 -9.60 3.56 47.77
CA LEU A 336 -10.82 3.61 46.96
C LEU A 336 -12.00 2.94 47.68
N ALA A 337 -11.78 1.81 48.34
CA ALA A 337 -12.83 1.12 49.10
C ALA A 337 -13.33 1.96 50.28
N CYS A 338 -12.43 2.57 51.06
CA CYS A 338 -12.78 3.50 52.13
C CYS A 338 -13.53 4.72 51.59
N TYR A 339 -13.11 5.26 50.45
CA TYR A 339 -13.74 6.40 49.82
C TYR A 339 -15.15 6.11 49.31
N MET A 340 -15.36 4.96 48.66
CA MET A 340 -16.68 4.53 48.17
C MET A 340 -17.65 4.21 49.31
N SER A 341 -17.13 3.73 50.45
CA SER A 341 -17.92 3.53 51.67
C SER A 341 -18.44 4.86 52.20
N ALA A 342 -17.63 5.92 52.19
CA ALA A 342 -18.04 7.27 52.56
C ALA A 342 -19.06 7.88 51.58
N ILE A 343 -18.95 7.60 50.29
CA ILE A 343 -19.94 8.01 49.27
C ILE A 343 -21.31 7.38 49.54
N GLY A 344 -21.35 6.10 49.92
CA GLY A 344 -22.60 5.40 50.26
C GLY A 344 -23.38 6.08 51.39
N VAL A 345 -22.68 6.69 52.35
CA VAL A 345 -23.28 7.45 53.47
C VAL A 345 -23.81 8.82 53.03
N VAL A 346 -23.14 9.49 52.08
CA VAL A 346 -23.59 10.80 51.57
C VAL A 346 -24.82 10.65 50.66
N VAL A 347 -24.86 9.60 49.83
CA VAL A 347 -26.00 9.33 48.94
C VAL A 347 -27.24 8.92 49.75
N SER A 348 -27.07 8.21 50.86
CA SER A 348 -28.18 7.86 51.76
C SER A 348 -28.68 9.05 52.60
N ALA A 349 -27.86 10.08 52.84
CA ALA A 349 -28.31 11.33 53.44
C ALA A 349 -29.15 12.19 52.46
N GLY A 350 -28.86 12.13 51.15
CA GLY A 350 -29.57 12.88 50.11
C GLY A 350 -31.05 12.47 49.91
N THR A 351 -31.44 11.25 50.29
CA THR A 351 -32.83 10.79 50.22
C THR A 351 -33.74 11.52 51.22
N GLY A 352 -33.19 12.11 52.29
CA GLY A 352 -33.93 12.93 53.25
C GLY A 352 -34.53 14.21 52.67
N ILE A 353 -33.97 14.73 51.56
CA ILE A 353 -34.41 15.98 50.93
C ILE A 353 -35.72 15.79 50.13
N LEU A 354 -36.00 14.59 49.62
CA LEU A 354 -37.24 14.31 48.87
C LEU A 354 -38.46 14.14 49.80
N ASN A 355 -38.26 13.67 51.03
CA ASN A 355 -39.32 13.60 52.05
C ASN A 355 -39.88 14.96 52.46
N ILE A 356 -39.15 16.06 52.19
CA ILE A 356 -39.59 17.42 52.49
C ILE A 356 -40.62 17.92 51.46
N PHE A 357 -40.56 17.44 50.21
CA PHE A 357 -41.49 17.86 49.15
C PHE A 357 -42.88 17.21 49.26
N GLY A 358 -43.01 16.07 49.94
CA GLY A 358 -44.30 15.41 50.20
C GLY A 358 -45.24 16.17 51.16
N ARG A 359 -44.83 17.34 51.67
CA ARG A 359 -45.61 18.14 52.64
C ARG A 359 -46.01 19.54 52.18
N ILE A 360 -45.85 19.88 50.90
CA ILE A 360 -46.35 21.17 50.39
C ILE A 360 -47.88 21.10 50.26
N ARG A 361 -48.60 21.65 51.25
CA ARG A 361 -50.05 21.92 51.14
C ARG A 361 -50.23 23.25 50.41
N ILE A 362 -50.84 23.24 49.23
CA ILE A 362 -51.34 24.47 48.61
C ILE A 362 -52.65 24.83 49.32
N PHE A 363 -52.67 25.97 50.01
CA PHE A 363 -53.84 26.42 50.76
C PHE A 363 -55.03 26.65 49.81
N GLY A 364 -56.11 25.90 50.02
CA GLY A 364 -57.42 26.14 49.39
C GLY A 364 -58.07 24.93 48.73
N THR A 365 -57.33 23.88 48.38
CA THR A 365 -57.91 22.68 47.75
C THR A 365 -57.85 21.49 48.71
N GLN A 366 -58.99 20.94 49.14
CA GLN A 366 -59.09 19.73 49.99
C GLN A 366 -58.70 18.42 49.26
N VAL A 367 -57.85 18.49 48.23
CA VAL A 367 -57.43 17.31 47.47
C VAL A 367 -56.20 16.70 48.14
N ASP A 368 -56.38 15.51 48.71
CA ASP A 368 -55.32 14.75 49.36
C ASP A 368 -54.43 14.03 48.32
N TYR A 369 -53.31 14.67 47.96
CA TYR A 369 -52.34 14.10 47.01
C TYR A 369 -51.47 12.99 47.61
N THR A 370 -51.66 12.62 48.88
CA THR A 370 -50.84 11.63 49.58
C THR A 370 -50.86 10.26 48.88
N ALA A 371 -51.95 9.91 48.19
CA ALA A 371 -52.06 8.69 47.40
C ALA A 371 -51.15 8.69 46.16
N ILE A 372 -51.01 9.83 45.47
CA ILE A 372 -50.17 9.97 44.28
C ILE A 372 -48.69 9.97 44.68
N THR A 373 -48.32 10.68 45.75
CA THR A 373 -46.93 10.64 46.28
C THR A 373 -46.53 9.25 46.77
N ARG A 374 -47.43 8.49 47.42
CA ARG A 374 -47.15 7.10 47.83
C ARG A 374 -47.04 6.14 46.63
N ALA A 375 -47.86 6.32 45.59
CA ALA A 375 -47.72 5.55 44.35
C ALA A 375 -46.39 5.84 43.65
N PHE A 376 -45.95 7.11 43.69
CA PHE A 376 -44.67 7.54 43.13
C PHE A 376 -43.47 7.03 43.96
N GLU A 377 -43.53 7.09 45.29
CA GLU A 377 -42.51 6.50 46.19
C GLU A 377 -42.35 4.99 45.98
N ARG A 378 -43.44 4.28 45.65
CA ARG A 378 -43.39 2.84 45.33
C ARG A 378 -42.81 2.55 43.94
N ALA A 379 -43.18 3.35 42.92
CA ALA A 379 -42.71 3.15 41.54
C ALA A 379 -41.25 3.61 41.34
N PHE A 380 -40.83 4.65 42.06
CA PHE A 380 -39.51 5.27 41.97
C PHE A 380 -38.88 5.41 43.35
N SER A 381 -38.90 4.33 44.13
CA SER A 381 -38.15 4.24 45.38
C SER A 381 -36.68 4.56 45.06
N VAL A 382 -36.28 5.80 45.34
CA VAL A 382 -34.90 6.26 45.16
C VAL A 382 -33.97 5.33 45.93
N THR A 383 -34.44 4.77 47.04
CA THR A 383 -33.81 3.74 47.84
C THR A 383 -33.53 2.44 47.06
N ALA A 384 -34.46 1.95 46.23
CA ALA A 384 -34.26 0.74 45.43
C ALA A 384 -33.25 0.97 44.30
N ILE A 385 -33.35 2.11 43.61
CA ILE A 385 -32.43 2.46 42.53
C ILE A 385 -31.02 2.72 43.08
N THR A 386 -30.91 3.42 44.22
CA THR A 386 -29.62 3.65 44.87
C THR A 386 -29.03 2.40 45.50
N ALA A 387 -29.84 1.48 46.05
CA ALA A 387 -29.36 0.21 46.60
C ALA A 387 -28.79 -0.72 45.51
N VAL A 388 -29.43 -0.79 44.34
CA VAL A 388 -28.93 -1.58 43.19
C VAL A 388 -27.65 -0.95 42.63
N ALA A 389 -27.62 0.38 42.47
CA ALA A 389 -26.42 1.08 42.02
C ALA A 389 -25.26 0.92 43.01
N ALA A 390 -25.53 1.06 44.31
CA ALA A 390 -24.54 0.92 45.37
C ALA A 390 -24.01 -0.53 45.50
N SER A 391 -24.85 -1.55 45.32
CA SER A 391 -24.42 -2.94 45.41
C SER A 391 -23.52 -3.37 44.25
N VAL A 392 -23.84 -2.96 43.01
CA VAL A 392 -23.00 -3.21 41.83
C VAL A 392 -21.68 -2.44 41.93
N LEU A 393 -21.73 -1.16 42.34
CA LEU A 393 -20.52 -0.35 42.54
C LEU A 393 -19.65 -0.88 43.67
N SER A 394 -20.23 -1.35 44.79
CA SER A 394 -19.48 -1.97 45.88
C SER A 394 -18.85 -3.30 45.46
N GLY A 395 -19.59 -4.14 44.73
CA GLY A 395 -19.06 -5.40 44.20
C GLY A 395 -17.86 -5.20 43.28
N ILE A 396 -17.90 -4.21 42.38
CA ILE A 396 -16.82 -3.96 41.42
C ILE A 396 -15.67 -3.17 42.05
N ALA A 397 -15.96 -2.13 42.85
CA ALA A 397 -14.96 -1.21 43.37
C ALA A 397 -14.30 -1.67 44.68
N VAL A 398 -14.92 -2.58 45.44
CA VAL A 398 -14.39 -3.04 46.74
C VAL A 398 -13.95 -4.49 46.70
N ARG A 399 -14.79 -5.41 46.21
CA ARG A 399 -14.48 -6.85 46.27
C ARG A 399 -13.30 -7.23 45.37
N THR A 400 -13.30 -6.78 44.11
CA THR A 400 -12.25 -7.13 43.14
C THR A 400 -10.87 -6.63 43.57
N PRO A 401 -10.71 -5.37 44.00
CA PRO A 401 -9.39 -4.86 44.42
C PRO A 401 -8.89 -5.51 45.71
N LEU A 402 -9.78 -5.80 46.68
CA LEU A 402 -9.42 -6.56 47.87
C LEU A 402 -9.00 -7.99 47.54
N THR A 403 -9.67 -8.64 46.58
CA THR A 403 -9.28 -9.97 46.11
C THR A 403 -7.88 -9.95 45.50
N TYR A 404 -7.52 -8.91 44.75
CA TYR A 404 -6.16 -8.75 44.24
C TYR A 404 -5.13 -8.51 45.34
N ALA A 405 -5.42 -7.65 46.31
CA ALA A 405 -4.53 -7.41 47.45
C ALA A 405 -4.31 -8.70 48.26
N PHE A 406 -5.37 -9.47 48.47
CA PHE A 406 -5.31 -10.77 49.17
C PHE A 406 -4.49 -11.80 48.38
N ASN A 407 -4.75 -11.96 47.08
CA ASN A 407 -4.00 -12.89 46.23
C ASN A 407 -2.52 -12.52 46.10
N TYR A 408 -2.18 -11.23 46.08
CA TYR A 408 -0.79 -10.77 46.04
C TYR A 408 -0.04 -11.10 47.35
N THR A 409 -0.69 -10.84 48.48
CA THR A 409 -0.09 -10.99 49.82
C THR A 409 0.05 -12.46 50.20
N PHE A 410 -1.01 -13.25 50.01
CA PHE A 410 -1.07 -14.63 50.50
C PHE A 410 -0.74 -15.66 49.42
N ARG A 411 -0.82 -15.30 48.13
CA ARG A 411 -0.61 -16.19 46.97
C ARG A 411 -1.27 -17.57 47.14
N PRO A 412 -2.58 -17.62 47.51
CA PRO A 412 -3.23 -18.87 47.88
C PRO A 412 -3.45 -19.82 46.68
N THR A 413 -3.26 -19.35 45.46
CA THR A 413 -3.53 -20.09 44.23
C THR A 413 -2.29 -20.84 43.74
N MET A 414 -2.35 -22.17 43.71
CA MET A 414 -1.38 -23.03 43.03
C MET A 414 -1.74 -23.21 41.53
N PRO A 415 -0.77 -23.42 40.63
CA PRO A 415 -1.06 -23.78 39.24
C PRO A 415 -1.85 -25.08 39.17
N SER A 416 -2.90 -25.13 38.33
CA SER A 416 -3.72 -26.33 38.15
C SER A 416 -2.91 -27.56 37.73
N GLU A 417 -3.44 -28.75 37.97
CA GLU A 417 -2.85 -30.03 37.55
C GLU A 417 -2.45 -30.03 36.06
N GLY A 418 -3.33 -29.54 35.18
CA GLY A 418 -3.02 -29.42 33.75
C GLY A 418 -1.83 -28.49 33.46
N THR A 419 -1.67 -27.41 34.24
CA THR A 419 -0.52 -26.51 34.13
C THR A 419 0.76 -27.19 34.63
N LEU A 420 0.69 -27.91 35.75
CA LEU A 420 1.81 -28.68 36.28
C LEU A 420 2.26 -29.77 35.30
N ASN A 421 1.31 -30.46 34.66
CA ASN A 421 1.57 -31.46 33.62
C ASN A 421 2.32 -30.84 32.43
N ALA A 422 1.86 -29.69 31.93
CA ALA A 422 2.53 -29.00 30.84
C ALA A 422 3.95 -28.53 31.24
N LEU A 423 4.09 -27.94 32.44
CA LEU A 423 5.40 -27.51 32.95
C LEU A 423 6.38 -28.66 33.08
N ARG A 424 5.91 -29.84 33.54
CA ARG A 424 6.74 -31.05 33.62
C ARG A 424 7.09 -31.59 32.24
N GLY A 425 6.11 -31.68 31.34
CA GLY A 425 6.28 -32.19 29.98
C GLY A 425 7.24 -31.37 29.12
N HIS A 426 7.32 -30.06 29.38
CA HIS A 426 8.29 -29.16 28.75
C HIS A 426 9.64 -29.06 29.50
N GLY A 427 9.78 -29.73 30.65
CA GLY A 427 11.02 -29.71 31.43
C GLY A 427 11.26 -28.45 32.26
N PHE A 428 10.26 -27.58 32.45
CA PHE A 428 10.39 -26.36 33.26
C PHE A 428 10.45 -26.63 34.77
N ILE A 429 9.90 -27.76 35.21
CA ILE A 429 10.00 -28.22 36.61
C ILE A 429 10.59 -29.63 36.67
N THR A 430 11.37 -29.87 37.73
CA THR A 430 11.96 -31.19 37.99
C THR A 430 10.90 -32.19 38.45
N LYS A 431 11.22 -33.49 38.41
CA LYS A 431 10.34 -34.57 38.88
C LYS A 431 9.92 -34.36 40.34
N GLU A 432 10.85 -33.94 41.19
CA GLU A 432 10.65 -33.73 42.63
C GLU A 432 9.70 -32.57 42.88
N LYS A 433 9.85 -31.46 42.13
CA LYS A 433 8.95 -30.30 42.22
C LYS A 433 7.55 -30.63 41.70
N TYR A 434 7.45 -31.38 40.62
CA TYR A 434 6.17 -31.85 40.10
C TYR A 434 5.45 -32.74 41.13
N LYS A 435 6.16 -33.71 41.71
CA LYS A 435 5.63 -34.58 42.77
C LYS A 435 5.19 -33.79 44.00
N HIS A 436 6.00 -32.84 44.45
CA HIS A 436 5.67 -31.96 45.57
C HIS A 436 4.37 -31.17 45.32
N TYR A 437 4.20 -30.56 44.14
CA TYR A 437 2.99 -29.81 43.82
C TYR A 437 1.76 -30.70 43.61
N MET A 438 1.90 -31.84 42.95
CA MET A 438 0.80 -32.80 42.76
C MET A 438 0.33 -33.41 44.08
N ALA A 439 1.19 -33.54 45.09
CA ALA A 439 0.80 -33.98 46.42
C ALA A 439 -0.17 -33.01 47.12
N TYR A 440 -0.08 -31.70 46.88
CA TYR A 440 -1.05 -30.72 47.40
C TYR A 440 -2.46 -30.88 46.79
N TYR A 441 -2.56 -31.53 45.63
CA TYR A 441 -3.84 -31.92 45.02
C TYR A 441 -4.40 -33.25 45.57
N GLY A 442 -3.65 -33.93 46.45
CA GLY A 442 -4.10 -35.17 47.11
C GLY A 442 -3.86 -36.45 46.32
N TYR A 443 -3.09 -36.43 45.24
CA TYR A 443 -2.69 -37.64 44.53
C TYR A 443 -1.66 -38.44 45.33
N PRO A 444 -1.80 -39.77 45.43
CA PRO A 444 -0.76 -40.62 46.01
C PRO A 444 0.40 -40.80 45.01
N ASP A 445 1.58 -41.12 45.55
CA ASP A 445 2.84 -41.18 44.81
C ASP A 445 2.79 -42.05 43.55
N GLU A 446 2.11 -43.19 43.60
CA GLU A 446 1.97 -44.12 42.48
C GLU A 446 1.26 -43.49 41.27
N TRP A 447 0.19 -42.73 41.52
CA TRP A 447 -0.55 -42.02 40.48
C TRP A 447 0.24 -40.83 39.94
N ILE A 448 1.03 -40.15 40.78
CA ILE A 448 1.91 -39.06 40.35
C ILE A 448 2.95 -39.58 39.35
N GLU A 449 3.51 -40.77 39.56
CA GLU A 449 4.48 -41.36 38.62
C GLU A 449 3.85 -41.73 37.27
N LEU A 450 2.61 -42.20 37.27
CA LEU A 450 1.87 -42.47 36.04
C LEU A 450 1.50 -41.17 35.30
N MET A 451 1.04 -40.16 36.04
CA MET A 451 0.72 -38.84 35.50
C MET A 451 1.96 -38.16 34.90
N GLU A 452 3.13 -38.31 35.54
CA GLU A 452 4.41 -37.84 34.99
C GLU A 452 4.69 -38.45 33.61
N LYS A 453 4.45 -39.75 33.42
CA LYS A 453 4.65 -40.42 32.13
C LYS A 453 3.73 -39.85 31.04
N LEU A 454 2.53 -39.41 31.40
CA LEU A 454 1.58 -38.76 30.48
C LEU A 454 1.97 -37.34 30.08
N THR A 455 2.91 -36.71 30.80
CA THR A 455 3.34 -35.34 30.47
C THR A 455 4.21 -35.25 29.21
N TRP A 456 4.84 -36.35 28.80
CA TRP A 456 5.71 -36.38 27.63
C TRP A 456 4.88 -36.34 26.34
N THR A 457 5.17 -35.39 25.46
CA THR A 457 4.56 -35.36 24.13
C THR A 457 5.19 -36.44 23.26
N ILE A 458 4.42 -37.47 22.94
CA ILE A 458 4.83 -38.52 22.00
C ILE A 458 4.80 -37.89 20.59
N PRO A 459 5.88 -38.03 19.78
CA PRO A 459 5.83 -37.60 18.39
C PRO A 459 4.70 -38.32 17.66
N SER A 460 3.99 -37.61 16.78
CA SER A 460 2.87 -38.21 16.02
C SER A 460 3.30 -39.45 15.25
N GLU A 461 2.37 -40.32 14.87
CA GLU A 461 2.65 -41.56 14.14
C GLU A 461 3.47 -41.27 12.89
N ARG A 462 3.14 -40.17 12.17
CA ARG A 462 3.91 -39.70 11.02
C ARG A 462 5.34 -39.28 11.37
N GLN A 463 5.55 -38.61 12.50
CA GLN A 463 6.89 -38.24 12.95
C GLN A 463 7.69 -39.48 13.34
N LEU A 464 7.09 -40.44 14.03
CA LEU A 464 7.73 -41.72 14.38
C LEU A 464 8.11 -42.52 13.13
N ILE A 465 7.23 -42.60 12.12
CA ILE A 465 7.51 -43.24 10.82
C ILE A 465 8.73 -42.58 10.18
N ASN A 466 8.75 -41.25 10.13
CA ASN A 466 9.87 -40.51 9.55
C ASN A 466 11.16 -40.75 10.34
N MET A 467 11.12 -40.70 11.68
CA MET A 467 12.26 -40.95 12.56
C MET A 467 12.84 -42.35 12.34
N LEU A 468 11.99 -43.37 12.23
CA LEU A 468 12.44 -44.73 11.91
C LEU A 468 13.01 -44.81 10.48
N SER A 469 12.36 -44.18 9.50
CA SER A 469 12.79 -44.19 8.09
C SER A 469 14.19 -43.59 7.86
N ILE A 470 14.62 -42.66 8.73
CA ILE A 470 15.95 -42.03 8.70
C ILE A 470 16.91 -42.64 9.74
N ASN A 471 16.53 -43.75 10.39
CA ASN A 471 17.27 -44.42 11.46
C ASN A 471 17.57 -43.53 12.69
N ALA A 472 16.71 -42.54 13.00
CA ALA A 472 16.83 -41.71 14.20
C ALA A 472 16.34 -42.42 15.48
N ILE A 473 15.55 -43.48 15.35
CA ILE A 473 15.12 -44.39 16.43
C ILE A 473 15.24 -45.84 15.94
N THR A 474 15.40 -46.77 16.89
CA THR A 474 15.41 -48.21 16.59
C THR A 474 13.99 -48.73 16.37
N GLU A 475 13.88 -49.93 15.80
CA GLU A 475 12.60 -50.61 15.61
C GLU A 475 11.87 -50.84 16.94
N GLU A 476 12.59 -51.25 17.98
CA GLU A 476 12.03 -51.53 19.31
C GLU A 476 11.41 -50.26 19.89
N LYS A 477 12.14 -49.13 19.82
CA LYS A 477 11.68 -47.83 20.32
C LYS A 477 10.50 -47.27 19.52
N PHE A 478 10.49 -47.50 18.21
CA PHE A 478 9.33 -47.16 17.37
C PHE A 478 8.09 -47.96 17.78
N ARG A 479 8.22 -49.28 17.94
CA ARG A 479 7.12 -50.17 18.35
C ARG A 479 6.57 -49.81 19.72
N GLU A 480 7.44 -49.53 20.68
CA GLU A 480 7.06 -49.05 22.01
C GLU A 480 6.28 -47.74 21.93
N ALA A 481 6.76 -46.75 21.17
CA ALA A 481 6.10 -45.46 21.03
C ALA A 481 4.73 -45.56 20.33
N ILE A 482 4.58 -46.45 19.34
CA ILE A 482 3.28 -46.70 18.69
C ILE A 482 2.31 -47.40 19.66
N LYS A 483 2.78 -48.32 20.51
CA LYS A 483 1.94 -48.95 21.56
C LYS A 483 1.39 -47.94 22.56
N TRP A 484 2.12 -46.86 22.86
CA TRP A 484 1.62 -45.80 23.74
C TRP A 484 0.39 -45.05 23.19
N TYR A 485 0.14 -45.12 21.87
CA TYR A 485 -1.11 -44.65 21.27
C TYR A 485 -2.29 -45.64 21.41
N GLY A 486 -2.06 -46.81 22.01
CA GLY A 486 -3.09 -47.83 22.22
C GLY A 486 -3.29 -48.80 21.05
N TYR A 487 -2.38 -48.83 20.08
CA TYR A 487 -2.42 -49.79 18.98
C TYR A 487 -1.96 -51.19 19.42
N ASP A 488 -2.61 -52.23 18.91
CA ASP A 488 -2.19 -53.62 19.09
C ASP A 488 -0.96 -54.00 18.24
N ASP A 489 -0.45 -55.22 18.41
CA ASP A 489 0.72 -55.70 17.69
C ASP A 489 0.50 -55.81 16.17
N GLU A 490 -0.74 -56.00 15.70
CA GLU A 490 -1.06 -56.07 14.28
C GLU A 490 -0.89 -54.68 13.63
N PHE A 491 -1.48 -53.65 14.23
CA PHE A 491 -1.34 -52.26 13.75
C PHE A 491 0.09 -51.74 13.91
N VAL A 492 0.77 -52.07 15.00
CA VAL A 492 2.20 -51.74 15.19
C VAL A 492 3.05 -52.32 14.05
N ASN A 493 2.81 -53.57 13.65
CA ASN A 493 3.46 -54.18 12.49
C ASN A 493 3.10 -53.49 11.18
N GLY A 494 1.86 -53.03 11.02
CA GLY A 494 1.42 -52.23 9.86
C GLY A 494 2.19 -50.91 9.75
N PHE A 495 2.28 -50.15 10.85
CA PHE A 495 3.04 -48.90 10.92
C PHE A 495 4.53 -49.09 10.68
N TYR A 496 5.12 -50.18 11.20
CA TYR A 496 6.52 -50.51 10.94
C TYR A 496 6.77 -50.77 9.46
N LYS A 497 5.86 -51.49 8.77
CA LYS A 497 5.95 -51.70 7.31
C LYS A 497 5.82 -50.38 6.52
N LEU A 498 5.04 -49.42 7.00
CA LEU A 498 4.94 -48.07 6.41
C LEU A 498 6.20 -47.23 6.62
N ALA A 499 6.91 -47.44 7.73
CA ALA A 499 8.12 -46.71 8.07
C ALA A 499 9.36 -47.12 7.26
N LYS A 500 9.35 -48.30 6.62
CA LYS A 500 10.41 -48.68 5.68
C LYS A 500 10.37 -47.70 4.50
N TRP A 501 11.43 -46.92 4.35
CA TRP A 501 11.52 -45.90 3.32
C TRP A 501 11.30 -46.53 1.94
N LYS A 502 10.41 -45.91 1.17
CA LYS A 502 10.12 -46.28 -0.22
C LYS A 502 10.30 -45.03 -1.09
N PRO A 503 10.94 -45.14 -2.27
CA PRO A 503 10.95 -44.02 -3.19
C PRO A 503 9.51 -43.67 -3.58
N SER A 504 9.20 -42.38 -3.70
CA SER A 504 7.90 -41.98 -4.25
C SER A 504 7.78 -42.48 -5.69
N GLN A 505 6.53 -42.58 -6.19
CA GLN A 505 6.25 -42.97 -7.57
C GLN A 505 7.15 -42.22 -8.56
N VAL A 506 7.23 -40.89 -8.45
CA VAL A 506 8.02 -40.03 -9.35
C VAL A 506 9.53 -40.34 -9.27
N VAL A 507 10.05 -40.57 -8.07
CA VAL A 507 11.48 -40.88 -7.89
C VAL A 507 11.80 -42.24 -8.50
N ALA A 508 10.98 -43.26 -8.25
CA ALA A 508 11.16 -44.59 -8.83
C ALA A 508 11.05 -44.58 -10.36
N GLU A 509 10.09 -43.84 -10.91
CA GLU A 509 9.93 -43.63 -12.34
C GLU A 509 11.16 -42.95 -12.97
N GLN A 510 11.73 -41.94 -12.31
CA GLN A 510 12.97 -41.32 -12.76
C GLN A 510 14.18 -42.25 -12.65
N MET A 511 14.26 -43.06 -11.59
CA MET A 511 15.30 -44.09 -11.46
C MET A 511 15.20 -45.11 -12.59
N PHE A 512 13.99 -45.52 -12.96
CA PHE A 512 13.76 -46.42 -14.10
C PHE A 512 14.12 -45.78 -15.44
N ILE A 513 13.69 -44.54 -15.71
CA ILE A 513 14.04 -43.80 -16.94
C ILE A 513 15.57 -43.65 -17.09
N ARG A 514 16.29 -43.54 -15.96
CA ARG A 514 17.75 -43.43 -15.92
C ARG A 514 18.47 -44.79 -15.92
N GLY A 515 17.74 -45.90 -15.92
CA GLY A 515 18.33 -47.25 -15.85
C GLY A 515 18.96 -47.61 -14.51
N ILE A 516 18.62 -46.89 -13.43
CA ILE A 516 19.12 -47.15 -12.07
C ILE A 516 18.41 -48.37 -11.47
N ILE A 517 17.12 -48.55 -11.80
CA ILE A 517 16.33 -49.73 -11.43
C ILE A 517 15.75 -50.37 -12.69
N ASP A 518 15.57 -51.68 -12.66
CA ASP A 518 14.94 -52.43 -13.73
C ASP A 518 13.40 -52.39 -13.64
N GLU A 519 12.72 -52.93 -14.65
CA GLU A 519 11.25 -52.95 -14.69
C GLU A 519 10.66 -53.75 -13.52
N LYS A 520 11.31 -54.86 -13.12
CA LYS A 520 10.88 -55.70 -12.00
C LYS A 520 10.91 -54.92 -10.69
N SER A 521 11.98 -54.17 -10.43
CA SER A 521 12.10 -53.31 -9.25
C SER A 521 11.08 -52.17 -9.25
N LEU A 522 10.81 -51.55 -10.40
CA LEU A 522 9.77 -50.51 -10.51
C LEU A 522 8.37 -51.07 -10.21
N ARG A 523 8.06 -52.29 -10.69
CA ARG A 523 6.79 -52.97 -10.38
C ARG A 523 6.65 -53.28 -8.90
N GLN A 524 7.74 -53.69 -8.23
CA GLN A 524 7.74 -53.88 -6.79
C GLN A 524 7.44 -52.56 -6.06
N VAL A 525 8.05 -51.45 -6.46
CA VAL A 525 7.74 -50.13 -5.88
C VAL A 525 6.27 -49.76 -6.11
N TYR A 526 5.72 -50.04 -7.28
CA TYR A 526 4.30 -49.80 -7.55
C TYR A 526 3.37 -50.66 -6.68
N GLU A 527 3.67 -51.94 -6.50
CA GLU A 527 2.93 -52.83 -5.59
C GLU A 527 3.02 -52.33 -4.14
N ASP A 528 4.21 -51.90 -3.73
CA ASP A 528 4.49 -51.33 -2.41
C ASP A 528 3.78 -50.00 -2.15
N LEU A 529 3.42 -49.27 -3.20
CA LEU A 529 2.62 -48.04 -3.18
C LEU A 529 1.11 -48.30 -3.37
N GLY A 530 0.70 -49.56 -3.53
CA GLY A 530 -0.70 -49.94 -3.71
C GLY A 530 -1.25 -49.68 -5.12
N ILE A 531 -0.40 -49.55 -6.14
CA ILE A 531 -0.82 -49.41 -7.54
C ILE A 531 -1.21 -50.79 -8.09
N PRO A 532 -2.46 -50.98 -8.56
CA PRO A 532 -2.92 -52.28 -9.05
C PRO A 532 -2.11 -52.81 -10.23
N ARG A 533 -1.88 -54.13 -10.27
CA ARG A 533 -0.97 -54.79 -11.24
C ARG A 533 -1.35 -54.51 -12.70
N GLU A 534 -2.64 -54.39 -13.00
CA GLU A 534 -3.18 -54.09 -14.33
C GLU A 534 -2.86 -52.67 -14.84
N TRP A 535 -2.52 -51.74 -13.95
CA TRP A 535 -2.12 -50.38 -14.29
C TRP A 535 -0.61 -50.20 -14.40
N GLN A 536 0.17 -51.03 -13.71
CA GLN A 536 1.63 -50.92 -13.68
C GLN A 536 2.25 -50.95 -15.09
N GLY A 537 1.80 -51.87 -15.95
CA GLY A 537 2.28 -51.96 -17.33
C GLY A 537 1.96 -50.71 -18.16
N LYS A 538 0.81 -50.08 -17.93
CA LYS A 538 0.40 -48.85 -18.62
C LYS A 538 1.25 -47.66 -18.18
N PHE A 539 1.57 -47.55 -16.89
CA PHE A 539 2.48 -46.52 -16.39
C PHE A 539 3.89 -46.71 -16.96
N ILE A 540 4.45 -47.92 -16.90
CA ILE A 540 5.78 -48.23 -17.46
C ILE A 540 5.84 -47.91 -18.95
N ALA A 541 4.82 -48.27 -19.72
CA ALA A 541 4.74 -47.92 -21.14
C ALA A 541 4.77 -46.41 -21.37
N ASN A 542 4.14 -45.63 -20.49
CA ASN A 542 4.12 -44.15 -20.56
C ASN A 542 5.47 -43.51 -20.18
N LEU A 543 6.33 -44.21 -19.42
CA LEU A 543 7.68 -43.71 -19.05
C LEU A 543 8.65 -43.75 -20.22
N ARG A 544 8.43 -44.62 -21.21
CA ARG A 544 9.18 -44.66 -22.47
C ARG A 544 8.76 -43.48 -23.33
N ARG A 545 9.21 -42.28 -22.98
CA ARG A 545 8.88 -41.07 -23.73
C ARG A 545 9.57 -41.14 -25.11
N PRO A 546 8.83 -41.09 -26.22
CA PRO A 546 9.44 -40.86 -27.52
C PRO A 546 10.15 -39.49 -27.50
N LEU A 547 11.04 -39.25 -28.48
CA LEU A 547 11.61 -37.92 -28.68
C LEU A 547 10.47 -36.90 -28.72
N THR A 548 10.59 -35.82 -27.95
CA THR A 548 9.59 -34.75 -27.97
C THR A 548 9.51 -34.14 -29.36
N ARG A 549 8.37 -33.54 -29.73
CA ARG A 549 8.20 -32.85 -31.04
C ARG A 549 9.40 -31.96 -31.41
N TYR A 550 9.96 -31.25 -30.43
CA TYR A 550 11.12 -30.37 -30.64
C TYR A 550 12.39 -31.16 -30.93
N GLU A 551 12.68 -32.20 -30.16
CA GLU A 551 13.83 -33.08 -30.39
C GLU A 551 13.70 -33.84 -31.70
N THR A 552 12.50 -34.34 -32.05
CA THR A 552 12.24 -34.98 -33.34
C THR A 552 12.51 -34.02 -34.48
N ARG A 553 12.04 -32.77 -34.38
CA ARG A 553 12.30 -31.72 -35.37
C ARG A 553 13.79 -31.46 -35.54
N ILE A 554 14.52 -31.24 -34.45
CA ILE A 554 15.96 -30.99 -34.51
C ILE A 554 16.69 -32.18 -35.11
N THR A 555 16.31 -33.39 -34.73
CA THR A 555 16.95 -34.60 -35.22
C THR A 555 16.66 -34.81 -36.71
N TRP A 556 15.47 -34.44 -37.18
CA TRP A 556 15.12 -34.42 -38.60
C TRP A 556 15.91 -33.35 -39.37
N GLU A 557 16.02 -32.15 -38.82
CA GLU A 557 16.81 -31.03 -39.39
C GLU A 557 18.29 -31.37 -39.53
N ILE A 558 18.90 -31.94 -38.48
CA ILE A 558 20.36 -32.09 -38.38
C ILE A 558 20.84 -33.48 -38.82
N ARG A 559 20.09 -34.54 -38.49
CA ARG A 559 20.54 -35.93 -38.66
C ARG A 559 19.85 -36.68 -39.81
N GLY A 560 19.01 -35.99 -40.59
CA GLY A 560 18.40 -36.58 -41.79
C GLY A 560 17.42 -37.72 -41.50
N LEU A 561 16.65 -37.64 -40.40
CA LEU A 561 15.56 -38.59 -40.17
C LEU A 561 14.60 -38.59 -41.36
N THR A 562 14.09 -39.77 -41.71
CA THR A 562 13.05 -39.88 -42.75
C THR A 562 11.72 -39.32 -42.26
N ASP A 563 10.86 -38.94 -43.19
CA ASP A 563 9.49 -38.55 -42.88
C ASP A 563 8.73 -39.65 -42.15
N ASP A 564 8.97 -40.92 -42.49
CA ASP A 564 8.35 -42.08 -41.84
C ASP A 564 8.72 -42.16 -40.36
N TYR A 565 9.98 -41.88 -40.02
CA TYR A 565 10.41 -41.83 -38.63
C TYR A 565 9.75 -40.66 -37.88
N MET A 566 9.66 -39.48 -38.52
CA MET A 566 8.94 -38.33 -37.96
C MET A 566 7.46 -38.65 -37.73
N ILE A 567 6.79 -39.29 -38.68
CA ILE A 567 5.39 -39.73 -38.58
C ILE A 567 5.24 -40.70 -37.41
N LYS A 568 6.13 -41.70 -37.29
CA LYS A 568 6.14 -42.65 -36.19
C LYS A 568 6.27 -41.93 -34.85
N THR A 569 7.25 -41.04 -34.69
CA THR A 569 7.46 -40.31 -33.44
C THR A 569 6.29 -39.37 -33.12
N LEU A 570 5.68 -38.71 -34.11
CA LEU A 570 4.48 -37.90 -33.88
C LEU A 570 3.30 -38.77 -33.40
N LYS A 571 3.11 -39.98 -33.96
CA LYS A 571 2.11 -40.94 -33.45
C LYS A 571 2.40 -41.32 -31.99
N GLU A 572 3.66 -41.63 -31.68
CA GLU A 572 4.09 -42.00 -30.32
C GLU A 572 3.90 -40.84 -29.32
N ASN A 573 4.01 -39.59 -29.77
CA ASN A 573 3.70 -38.40 -28.96
C ASN A 573 2.20 -38.13 -28.80
N GLY A 574 1.33 -38.99 -29.34
CA GLY A 574 -0.12 -38.88 -29.20
C GLY A 574 -0.79 -37.93 -30.19
N TYR A 575 -0.13 -37.54 -31.28
CA TYR A 575 -0.79 -36.78 -32.35
C TYR A 575 -1.82 -37.66 -33.07
N ARG A 576 -3.01 -37.11 -33.35
CA ARG A 576 -4.04 -37.82 -34.11
C ARG A 576 -3.52 -38.11 -35.52
N PRO A 577 -3.77 -39.31 -36.09
CA PRO A 577 -3.31 -39.65 -37.45
C PRO A 577 -3.68 -38.60 -38.52
N ALA A 578 -4.86 -37.97 -38.41
CA ALA A 578 -5.31 -36.93 -39.33
C ALA A 578 -4.51 -35.61 -39.22
N ASP A 579 -3.91 -35.31 -38.07
CA ASP A 579 -3.15 -34.07 -37.81
C ASP A 579 -1.68 -34.22 -38.24
N ILE A 580 -1.18 -35.45 -38.38
CA ILE A 580 0.23 -35.73 -38.64
C ILE A 580 0.72 -35.16 -39.98
N PRO A 581 0.00 -35.28 -41.12
CA PRO A 581 0.42 -34.66 -42.37
C PRO A 581 0.59 -33.14 -42.26
N TYR A 582 -0.32 -32.47 -41.54
CA TYR A 582 -0.24 -31.03 -41.29
C TYR A 582 0.96 -30.67 -40.41
N MET A 583 1.21 -31.45 -39.36
CA MET A 583 2.35 -31.24 -38.48
C MET A 583 3.68 -31.48 -39.19
N LEU A 584 3.77 -32.51 -40.03
CA LEU A 584 4.94 -32.78 -40.85
C LEU A 584 5.20 -31.63 -41.85
N SER A 585 4.15 -31.17 -42.54
CA SER A 585 4.22 -30.02 -43.45
C SER A 585 4.65 -28.74 -42.71
N TYR A 586 4.10 -28.49 -41.52
CA TYR A 586 4.49 -27.37 -40.68
C TYR A 586 5.96 -27.45 -40.26
N ILE A 587 6.44 -28.63 -39.82
CA ILE A 587 7.84 -28.84 -39.43
C ILE A 587 8.76 -28.53 -40.60
N LYS A 588 8.51 -29.12 -41.78
CA LYS A 588 9.28 -28.86 -43.01
C LYS A 588 9.25 -27.38 -43.42
N GLY A 589 8.09 -26.75 -43.34
CA GLY A 589 7.92 -25.33 -43.63
C GLY A 589 8.67 -24.44 -42.65
N PHE A 590 8.76 -24.84 -41.38
CA PHE A 590 9.46 -24.11 -40.33
C PHE A 590 10.97 -24.08 -40.56
N THR A 591 11.57 -25.17 -41.01
CA THR A 591 13.02 -25.26 -41.25
C THR A 591 13.44 -24.31 -42.39
N ALA A 592 12.68 -24.34 -43.49
CA ALA A 592 12.89 -23.44 -44.63
C ALA A 592 12.53 -21.98 -44.31
N ARG A 593 11.73 -21.71 -43.27
CA ARG A 593 11.29 -20.35 -42.93
C ARG A 593 12.46 -19.43 -42.60
N THR A 594 13.47 -19.91 -41.87
CA THR A 594 14.62 -19.08 -41.48
C THR A 594 15.39 -18.62 -42.71
N GLU A 595 15.71 -19.55 -43.62
CA GLU A 595 16.41 -19.24 -44.87
C GLU A 595 15.60 -18.35 -45.80
N LYS A 596 14.29 -18.63 -45.96
CA LYS A 596 13.38 -17.78 -46.73
C LYS A 596 13.30 -16.37 -46.16
N MET A 597 13.26 -16.22 -44.84
CA MET A 597 13.26 -14.91 -44.18
C MET A 597 14.60 -14.20 -44.33
N ALA A 598 15.73 -14.91 -44.28
CA ALA A 598 17.04 -14.33 -44.53
C ALA A 598 17.14 -13.79 -45.97
N ALA A 599 16.72 -14.59 -46.96
CA ALA A 599 16.65 -14.17 -48.35
C ALA A 599 15.71 -12.97 -48.55
N ALA A 600 14.52 -12.98 -47.94
CA ALA A 600 13.58 -11.88 -48.03
C ALA A 600 14.14 -10.58 -47.42
N ARG A 601 14.83 -10.66 -46.26
CA ARG A 601 15.47 -9.49 -45.63
C ARG A 601 16.59 -8.91 -46.49
N ARG A 602 17.34 -9.76 -47.21
CA ARG A 602 18.33 -9.28 -48.19
C ARG A 602 17.66 -8.52 -49.32
N ILE A 603 16.58 -9.06 -49.91
CA ILE A 603 15.82 -8.37 -50.96
C ILE A 603 15.23 -7.04 -50.46
N VAL A 604 14.72 -7.00 -49.23
CA VAL A 604 14.22 -5.78 -48.57
C VAL A 604 15.32 -4.72 -48.45
N ARG A 605 16.51 -5.12 -48.03
CA ARG A 605 17.67 -4.24 -47.96
C ARG A 605 18.04 -3.70 -49.35
N ASP A 606 17.99 -4.55 -50.36
CA ASP A 606 18.29 -4.17 -51.74
C ASP A 606 17.27 -3.13 -52.28
N VAL A 607 16.00 -3.16 -51.84
CA VAL A 607 15.03 -2.08 -52.14
C VAL A 607 15.44 -0.77 -51.48
N ARG A 608 15.83 -0.84 -50.20
CA ARG A 608 16.25 0.33 -49.43
C ARG A 608 17.45 1.04 -50.06
N GLU A 609 18.38 0.26 -50.61
CA GLU A 609 19.60 0.72 -51.29
C GLU A 609 19.35 1.06 -52.78
N GLY A 610 18.13 0.92 -53.29
CA GLY A 610 17.77 1.28 -54.67
C GLY A 610 18.11 0.25 -55.74
N TYR A 611 18.58 -0.95 -55.37
CA TYR A 611 18.88 -2.04 -56.31
C TYR A 611 17.63 -2.73 -56.87
N TYR A 612 16.48 -2.65 -56.18
CA TYR A 612 15.19 -3.14 -56.68
C TYR A 612 14.08 -2.11 -56.54
N THR A 613 13.16 -2.11 -57.50
CA THR A 613 11.85 -1.47 -57.31
C THR A 613 11.02 -2.27 -56.30
N PRO A 614 10.11 -1.61 -55.54
CA PRO A 614 9.22 -2.30 -54.61
C PRO A 614 8.46 -3.47 -55.24
N ASP A 615 7.96 -3.33 -56.48
CA ASP A 615 7.22 -4.39 -57.16
C ASP A 615 8.09 -5.57 -57.59
N ALA A 616 9.32 -5.31 -58.05
CA ALA A 616 10.28 -6.38 -58.35
C ALA A 616 10.62 -7.18 -57.09
N ALA A 617 10.79 -6.50 -55.95
CA ALA A 617 11.04 -7.13 -54.66
C ALA A 617 9.84 -7.93 -54.16
N ARG A 618 8.61 -7.39 -54.22
CA ARG A 618 7.37 -8.12 -53.90
C ARG A 618 7.30 -9.44 -54.66
N ASN A 619 7.56 -9.40 -55.97
CA ASN A 619 7.54 -10.60 -56.82
C ASN A 619 8.62 -11.61 -56.43
N LYS A 620 9.85 -11.17 -56.11
CA LYS A 620 10.93 -12.06 -55.65
C LYS A 620 10.63 -12.69 -54.29
N ILE A 621 10.08 -11.92 -53.35
CA ILE A 621 9.73 -12.43 -52.01
C ILE A 621 8.54 -13.39 -52.09
N ARG A 622 7.53 -13.12 -52.92
CA ARG A 622 6.40 -14.05 -53.15
C ARG A 622 6.85 -15.40 -53.70
N LYS A 623 7.88 -15.44 -54.56
CA LYS A 623 8.51 -16.69 -55.04
C LYS A 623 9.13 -17.55 -53.92
N LEU A 624 9.43 -16.96 -52.75
CA LEU A 624 9.89 -17.71 -51.57
C LEU A 624 8.72 -18.38 -50.80
N ASN A 625 7.48 -18.26 -51.29
CA ASN A 625 6.25 -18.72 -50.61
C ASN A 625 6.07 -18.07 -49.23
N ILE A 626 6.28 -16.76 -49.18
CA ILE A 626 6.02 -15.93 -48.00
C ILE A 626 4.65 -15.30 -48.17
N ARG A 627 3.83 -15.34 -47.12
CA ARG A 627 2.46 -14.79 -47.14
C ARG A 627 2.46 -13.31 -47.50
N SER A 628 1.53 -12.90 -48.36
CA SER A 628 1.45 -11.54 -48.91
C SER A 628 1.44 -10.45 -47.84
N GLU A 629 0.77 -10.66 -46.71
CA GLU A 629 0.71 -9.69 -45.62
C GLU A 629 2.08 -9.43 -44.99
N ILE A 630 2.93 -10.46 -44.92
CA ILE A 630 4.32 -10.33 -44.45
C ILE A 630 5.15 -9.61 -45.50
N VAL A 631 4.92 -9.88 -46.79
CA VAL A 631 5.61 -9.18 -47.88
C VAL A 631 5.30 -7.69 -47.83
N GLU A 632 4.03 -7.30 -47.73
CA GLU A 632 3.65 -5.88 -47.67
C GLU A 632 4.19 -5.20 -46.40
N ALA A 633 4.17 -5.87 -45.25
CA ALA A 633 4.77 -5.33 -44.03
C ALA A 633 6.30 -5.12 -44.17
N LEU A 634 6.99 -6.03 -44.85
CA LEU A 634 8.42 -5.90 -45.14
C LEU A 634 8.71 -4.76 -46.11
N MET A 635 7.89 -4.56 -47.14
CA MET A 635 8.04 -3.48 -48.11
C MET A 635 7.73 -2.11 -47.51
N LEU A 636 6.64 -1.99 -46.75
CA LEU A 636 6.30 -0.75 -46.03
C LEU A 636 7.45 -0.33 -45.10
N ARG A 637 8.06 -1.29 -44.42
CA ARG A 637 9.24 -1.05 -43.59
C ARG A 637 10.45 -0.60 -44.43
N ALA A 638 10.69 -1.25 -45.58
CA ALA A 638 11.78 -0.89 -46.48
C ALA A 638 11.64 0.55 -46.98
N GLU A 639 10.44 0.95 -47.39
CA GLU A 639 10.10 2.28 -47.88
C GLU A 639 10.31 3.34 -46.78
N ALA A 640 9.81 3.08 -45.57
CA ALA A 640 10.00 3.97 -44.43
C ALA A 640 11.48 4.09 -44.00
N GLU A 641 12.25 2.99 -44.04
CA GLU A 641 13.68 3.01 -43.76
C GLU A 641 14.46 3.74 -44.88
N SER A 642 14.11 3.55 -46.14
CA SER A 642 14.75 4.22 -47.29
C SER A 642 14.53 5.73 -47.26
N GLU A 643 13.30 6.17 -46.96
CA GLU A 643 12.99 7.59 -46.76
C GLU A 643 13.76 8.16 -45.56
N GLY A 644 13.84 7.38 -44.47
CA GLY A 644 14.60 7.74 -43.27
C GLY A 644 16.10 7.89 -43.53
N ASP A 645 16.70 6.97 -44.27
CA ASP A 645 18.13 6.96 -44.63
C ASP A 645 18.45 8.14 -45.58
N ALA A 646 17.64 8.36 -46.62
CA ALA A 646 17.80 9.49 -47.54
C ALA A 646 17.67 10.84 -46.80
N LYS A 647 16.73 10.95 -45.87
CA LYS A 647 16.64 12.08 -44.96
C LYS A 647 17.92 12.20 -44.11
N ALA A 648 18.34 11.14 -43.43
CA ALA A 648 19.54 11.18 -42.59
C ALA A 648 20.80 11.66 -43.35
N ASP A 649 21.00 11.22 -44.58
CA ASP A 649 22.11 11.64 -45.45
C ASP A 649 22.02 13.13 -45.85
N LEU A 650 20.81 13.60 -46.20
CA LEU A 650 20.56 15.01 -46.49
C LEU A 650 20.80 15.89 -45.25
N LEU A 651 20.30 15.48 -44.09
CA LEU A 651 20.54 16.15 -42.82
C LEU A 651 22.03 16.23 -42.51
N SER A 652 22.77 15.14 -42.73
CA SER A 652 24.23 15.12 -42.50
C SER A 652 24.94 16.11 -43.43
N SER A 653 24.61 16.09 -44.72
CA SER A 653 25.18 17.01 -45.73
C SER A 653 24.92 18.48 -45.38
N LEU A 654 23.67 18.84 -45.07
CA LEU A 654 23.31 20.22 -44.67
C LEU A 654 24.01 20.68 -43.39
N LEU A 655 24.12 19.79 -42.40
CA LEU A 655 24.84 20.10 -41.16
C LEU A 655 26.34 20.26 -41.38
N GLU A 656 26.93 19.53 -42.33
CA GLU A 656 28.33 19.70 -42.73
C GLU A 656 28.54 21.02 -43.47
N GLU A 657 27.72 21.36 -44.46
CA GLU A 657 27.76 22.66 -45.14
C GLU A 657 27.65 23.83 -44.15
N PHE A 658 26.76 23.72 -43.17
CA PHE A 658 26.64 24.69 -42.10
C PHE A 658 27.89 24.76 -41.23
N GLU A 659 28.50 23.62 -40.89
CA GLU A 659 29.75 23.55 -40.11
C GLU A 659 30.94 24.16 -40.86
N TYR A 660 31.01 24.01 -42.19
CA TYR A 660 32.00 24.66 -43.06
C TYR A 660 31.70 26.13 -43.32
N GLY A 661 30.52 26.62 -42.91
CA GLY A 661 30.09 27.99 -43.10
C GLY A 661 29.62 28.33 -44.52
N LEU A 662 29.35 27.31 -45.34
CA LEU A 662 28.81 27.45 -46.69
C LEU A 662 27.35 27.94 -46.69
N ILE A 663 26.60 27.62 -45.63
CA ILE A 663 25.24 28.11 -45.41
C ILE A 663 25.10 28.82 -44.06
N SER A 664 24.19 29.81 -43.99
CA SER A 664 23.85 30.49 -42.74
C SER A 664 22.94 29.61 -41.86
N ARG A 665 22.76 30.00 -40.59
CA ARG A 665 21.87 29.28 -39.69
C ARG A 665 20.41 29.38 -40.16
N GLU A 666 20.00 30.54 -40.62
CA GLU A 666 18.65 30.81 -41.11
C GLU A 666 18.36 29.96 -42.36
N ARG A 667 19.33 29.88 -43.28
CA ARG A 667 19.23 29.02 -44.46
C ARG A 667 19.14 27.54 -44.09
N LEU A 668 20.00 27.06 -43.19
CA LEU A 668 19.94 25.69 -42.68
C LEU A 668 18.56 25.38 -42.08
N LEU A 669 18.04 26.25 -41.21
CA LEU A 669 16.73 26.03 -40.57
C LEU A 669 15.60 25.99 -41.60
N LYS A 670 15.62 26.90 -42.58
CA LYS A 670 14.63 26.94 -43.67
C LYS A 670 14.67 25.69 -44.54
N GLU A 671 15.86 25.22 -44.90
CA GLU A 671 16.01 24.00 -45.69
C GLU A 671 15.57 22.77 -44.89
N LEU A 672 15.96 22.66 -43.61
CA LEU A 672 15.50 21.56 -42.74
C LEU A 672 13.97 21.57 -42.55
N GLU A 673 13.35 22.73 -42.38
CA GLU A 673 11.90 22.85 -42.29
C GLU A 673 11.22 22.44 -43.61
N ALA A 674 11.78 22.86 -44.75
CA ALA A 674 11.27 22.51 -46.08
C ALA A 674 11.31 20.99 -46.36
N TYR A 675 12.27 20.27 -45.79
CA TYR A 675 12.35 18.79 -45.87
C TYR A 675 11.54 18.07 -44.77
N GLY A 676 10.78 18.81 -43.95
CA GLY A 676 9.88 18.28 -42.92
C GLY A 676 10.58 17.82 -41.64
N TYR A 677 11.76 18.35 -41.31
CA TYR A 677 12.41 18.07 -40.04
C TYR A 677 11.78 18.83 -38.87
N ASP A 678 11.61 18.15 -37.74
CA ASP A 678 11.27 18.76 -36.46
C ASP A 678 12.49 19.52 -35.90
N LEU A 679 12.46 20.85 -36.03
CA LEU A 679 13.55 21.73 -35.62
C LEU A 679 13.82 21.68 -34.10
N ASP A 680 12.81 21.42 -33.27
CA ASP A 680 12.98 21.34 -31.82
C ASP A 680 13.84 20.13 -31.44
N ARG A 681 13.65 19.00 -32.11
CA ARG A 681 14.52 17.81 -31.94
C ARG A 681 15.94 18.08 -32.40
N LEU A 682 16.12 18.82 -33.48
CA LEU A 682 17.44 19.12 -34.05
C LEU A 682 18.19 20.26 -33.34
N ARG A 683 17.53 21.03 -32.48
CA ARG A 683 18.11 22.19 -31.79
C ARG A 683 19.44 21.90 -31.10
N THR A 684 19.56 20.75 -30.45
CA THR A 684 20.80 20.35 -29.76
C THR A 684 21.92 20.01 -30.76
N THR A 685 21.57 19.33 -31.85
CA THR A 685 22.53 18.95 -32.92
C THR A 685 23.05 20.20 -33.64
N ILE A 686 22.14 21.12 -34.00
CA ILE A 686 22.48 22.40 -34.65
C ILE A 686 23.39 23.21 -33.73
N ARG A 687 23.07 23.33 -32.43
CA ARG A 687 23.93 24.03 -31.46
C ARG A 687 25.32 23.43 -31.36
N ARG A 688 25.44 22.08 -31.38
CA ARG A 688 26.75 21.40 -31.38
C ARG A 688 27.55 21.71 -32.65
N ARG A 689 26.91 21.67 -33.82
CA ARG A 689 27.56 22.02 -35.10
C ARG A 689 27.94 23.50 -35.17
N GLU A 690 27.17 24.39 -34.56
CA GLU A 690 27.50 25.83 -34.45
C GLU A 690 28.79 26.04 -33.63
N VAL A 691 28.96 25.31 -32.53
CA VAL A 691 30.20 25.35 -31.74
C VAL A 691 31.39 24.83 -32.57
N ARG A 692 31.21 23.76 -33.35
CA ARG A 692 32.26 23.25 -34.26
C ARG A 692 32.61 24.24 -35.36
N ARG A 693 31.61 24.88 -35.98
CA ARG A 693 31.79 25.96 -36.96
C ARG A 693 32.66 27.08 -36.38
N ARG A 694 32.30 27.59 -35.19
CA ARG A 694 33.08 28.63 -34.50
C ARG A 694 34.51 28.19 -34.20
N ARG A 695 34.71 26.93 -33.81
CA ARG A 695 36.07 26.37 -33.60
C ARG A 695 36.87 26.34 -34.90
N ARG A 696 36.29 25.82 -35.99
CA ARG A 696 36.96 25.78 -37.31
C ARG A 696 37.30 27.17 -37.83
N LEU A 697 36.39 28.14 -37.69
CA LEU A 697 36.65 29.54 -38.07
C LEU A 697 37.81 30.12 -37.26
N ARG A 698 37.83 29.90 -35.94
CA ARG A 698 38.96 30.32 -35.10
C ARG A 698 40.26 29.64 -35.50
N ASP A 699 40.24 28.34 -35.81
CA ASP A 699 41.43 27.60 -36.26
C ASP A 699 41.96 28.16 -37.60
N LEU A 700 41.08 28.52 -38.53
CA LEU A 700 41.45 29.16 -39.80
C LEU A 700 42.04 30.57 -39.58
N GLN A 701 41.41 31.39 -38.73
CA GLN A 701 41.92 32.71 -38.39
C GLN A 701 43.27 32.63 -37.67
N LEU A 702 43.42 31.71 -36.72
CA LEU A 702 44.66 31.40 -36.03
C LEU A 702 45.77 31.07 -37.04
N ARG A 703 45.54 30.10 -37.94
CA ARG A 703 46.52 29.75 -38.98
C ARG A 703 46.88 30.95 -39.86
N THR A 704 45.90 31.78 -40.20
CA THR A 704 46.12 32.99 -41.01
C THR A 704 46.98 34.01 -40.27
N ILE A 705 46.68 34.31 -39.01
CA ILE A 705 47.44 35.25 -38.17
C ILE A 705 48.89 34.77 -38.02
N ILE A 706 49.07 33.48 -37.71
CA ILE A 706 50.40 32.86 -37.56
C ILE A 706 51.17 32.94 -38.88
N ALA A 707 50.52 32.67 -40.02
CA ALA A 707 51.16 32.78 -41.33
C ALA A 707 51.54 34.22 -41.70
N LEU A 708 50.69 35.22 -41.38
CA LEU A 708 51.00 36.64 -41.59
C LEU A 708 52.22 37.07 -40.77
N ARG A 709 52.27 36.65 -39.51
CA ARG A 709 53.39 36.92 -38.61
C ARG A 709 54.67 36.26 -39.10
N GLN A 710 54.63 34.98 -39.48
CA GLN A 710 55.79 34.26 -40.04
C GLN A 710 56.34 34.90 -41.34
N ARG A 711 55.52 35.68 -42.04
CA ARG A 711 55.90 36.43 -43.25
C ARG A 711 56.29 37.88 -42.95
N HIS A 712 56.46 38.25 -41.68
CA HIS A 712 56.74 39.60 -41.22
C HIS A 712 55.75 40.66 -41.71
N LYS A 713 54.49 40.27 -41.97
CA LYS A 713 53.44 41.21 -42.37
C LYS A 713 52.79 41.91 -41.18
N ILE A 714 52.95 41.36 -39.99
CA ILE A 714 52.52 41.93 -38.72
C ILE A 714 53.62 41.70 -37.68
N ASP A 715 53.76 42.61 -36.73
CA ASP A 715 54.70 42.49 -35.61
C ASP A 715 54.14 41.58 -34.49
N ASP A 716 54.97 41.29 -33.48
CA ASP A 716 54.62 40.40 -32.38
C ASP A 716 53.47 40.94 -31.52
N ALA A 717 53.42 42.26 -31.31
CA ALA A 717 52.37 42.91 -30.52
C ALA A 717 51.01 42.83 -31.23
N THR A 718 50.98 43.14 -32.54
CA THR A 718 49.79 43.04 -33.39
C THR A 718 49.34 41.59 -33.51
N CYS A 719 50.28 40.64 -33.68
CA CYS A 719 49.96 39.22 -33.70
C CYS A 719 49.27 38.80 -32.38
N LEU A 720 49.84 39.17 -31.23
CA LEU A 720 49.26 38.87 -29.93
C LEU A 720 47.85 39.47 -29.77
N GLN A 721 47.67 40.74 -30.16
CA GLN A 721 46.36 41.39 -30.13
C GLN A 721 45.34 40.70 -31.05
N MET A 722 45.74 40.28 -32.25
CA MET A 722 44.86 39.54 -33.17
C MET A 722 44.51 38.15 -32.62
N LEU A 723 45.45 37.45 -31.97
CA LEU A 723 45.21 36.16 -31.33
C LEU A 723 44.23 36.29 -30.15
N LEU A 724 44.37 37.33 -29.34
CA LEU A 724 43.39 37.66 -28.29
C LEU A 724 42.03 38.05 -28.91
N GLY A 725 42.04 38.78 -30.02
CA GLY A 725 40.83 39.23 -30.74
C GLY A 725 39.98 38.10 -31.31
N ILE A 726 40.56 36.94 -31.62
CA ILE A 726 39.81 35.73 -32.02
C ILE A 726 39.31 34.92 -30.81
N GLY A 727 39.55 35.41 -29.59
CA GLY A 727 39.05 34.83 -28.34
C GLY A 727 39.91 33.70 -27.79
N LEU A 728 41.22 33.70 -28.05
CA LEU A 728 42.17 32.90 -27.27
C LEU A 728 42.45 33.60 -25.94
N ASP A 729 42.66 32.83 -24.87
CA ASP A 729 43.20 33.38 -23.63
C ASP A 729 44.66 33.79 -23.81
N GLU A 730 45.15 34.63 -22.90
CA GLU A 730 46.46 35.25 -23.01
C GLU A 730 47.62 34.23 -23.02
N ASP A 731 47.53 33.18 -22.21
CA ASP A 731 48.57 32.16 -22.13
C ASP A 731 48.66 31.37 -23.45
N TRP A 732 47.52 30.94 -23.99
CA TRP A 732 47.48 30.27 -25.28
C TRP A 732 47.88 31.19 -26.43
N ALA A 733 47.49 32.48 -26.41
CA ALA A 733 47.90 33.44 -27.42
C ALA A 733 49.43 33.65 -27.42
N ARG A 734 50.05 33.76 -26.23
CA ARG A 734 51.50 33.83 -26.08
C ARG A 734 52.18 32.54 -26.55
N ALA A 735 51.64 31.37 -26.20
CA ALA A 735 52.18 30.08 -26.64
C ALA A 735 52.17 29.93 -28.17
N TRP A 736 51.09 30.35 -28.83
CA TRP A 736 51.00 30.34 -30.29
C TRP A 736 51.94 31.35 -30.94
N LEU A 737 52.12 32.53 -30.34
CA LEU A 737 53.11 33.50 -30.81
C LEU A 737 54.52 32.93 -30.72
N GLU A 738 54.90 32.30 -29.60
CA GLU A 738 56.20 31.65 -29.43
C GLU A 738 56.40 30.48 -30.41
N TYR A 739 55.35 29.68 -30.64
CA TYR A 739 55.36 28.66 -31.69
C TYR A 739 55.63 29.26 -33.07
N ALA A 740 55.01 30.40 -33.40
CA ALA A 740 55.27 31.10 -34.65
C ALA A 740 56.74 31.56 -34.77
N LYS A 741 57.37 32.01 -33.68
CA LYS A 741 58.80 32.41 -33.68
C LYS A 741 59.72 31.21 -33.82
N ALA A 742 59.41 30.12 -33.13
CA ALA A 742 60.18 28.89 -33.22
C ALA A 742 60.16 28.32 -34.64
N THR A 743 58.98 28.24 -35.25
CA THR A 743 58.82 27.75 -36.63
C THR A 743 59.47 28.65 -37.67
N GLU A 744 59.48 29.97 -37.45
CA GLU A 744 60.20 30.91 -38.30
C GLU A 744 61.73 30.76 -38.18
N ARG A 745 62.26 30.67 -36.95
CA ARG A 745 63.69 30.40 -36.69
C ARG A 745 64.16 29.12 -37.39
N ALA A 746 63.41 28.03 -37.21
CA ALA A 746 63.70 26.77 -37.87
C ALA A 746 63.74 26.90 -39.41
N ARG A 747 62.81 27.66 -40.01
CA ARG A 747 62.82 27.91 -41.47
C ARG A 747 64.04 28.71 -41.92
N ARG A 748 64.49 29.69 -41.14
CA ARG A 748 65.70 30.49 -41.44
C ARG A 748 66.99 29.69 -41.26
N GLU A 749 67.01 28.74 -40.33
CA GLU A 749 68.16 27.84 -40.14
C GLU A 749 68.24 26.78 -41.25
N THR A 750 67.10 26.43 -41.86
CA THR A 750 67.03 25.43 -42.93
C THR A 750 67.28 26.03 -44.33
N ALA A 751 67.02 27.31 -44.51
CA ALA A 751 67.21 28.06 -45.76
C ALA A 751 68.59 28.70 -45.79
#